data_AF-A0A929Z781-F1
#
_entry.id   AF-A0A929Z781-F1
#
_cell.length_a   1.000
_cell.length_b   1.000
_cell.length_c   1.000
_cell.angle_alpha   90.00
_cell.angle_beta   90.00
_cell.angle_gamma   90.00
#
_symmetry.space_group_name_H-M   'P 1'
#
loop_
_entity.id
_entity.type
_entity.pdbx_description
1 polymer ?
#
loop_
_entity_poly.entity_id
_entity_poly.type
_entity_poly.pdbx_seq_one_letter_code
_entity_poly.pdbx_strand_id
1 'polypeptide(L)'
;MKSILKLVCLAAVAFPASMPAQLVVDRQKYPDYDPTVRPDRSLLRYGSRPRLKGAPVPAESQRPDHVNNAATMYFPPIISQEGGSCGSASRIAYMFTHELNSFRHTNASLPENMYPTHFVWLLTYGNSGKDQFVQYVGVPSVKTYGGRGNSALFGYKEWDSQDYGWMTGYEKWHEAMFNRMWQPRSLPMNVGSEEGRNLLKNWLWNHNGDTDFACGGIAGIGVASACAQGGIPKTPANLEAGVVGQSYVRWWGTSVDHALTIVGYDDRIEFDLDGNGKAGEKEKDEVGAWIIANSWGGWANNGLIYCPYAYGFPAHSVTKEGGKEVRKQSGGWWQPELYYVRKNYRPLRTIKVKMDYSHRSEMLLSVGVATDPNATRPEKTIELHHFRWAGDGHNGDLNPAPAVPMLGRWADGKLHDEPMEFGYDLTDLCEGLDHSKPLKFFFNVDARTKSKIASRAKGSGHIYNVSIIDYEFDKDGVETPLELKSDDGVLPVPGGKITTVSGVVYGEQYTMPRNLQLKGTQLTWDAPQNCGHSVKQYNVYKDGVKISDTEKREQTIDGNGAYSVSAVFDSGIESQRLTVSTPVSVQTPNVAAKFNNNGFSIPDVFNDSYNNCTIEFWIKPQSLKDWNLQAGRWGQFMFHANGNGTFTAGWDAVGEKRVHAEGALKVGRWNHIAMVVNKSSFNVYVDGMGRGSVSGSPSFSGIGGFGNLNFWSGEDNGQDAVYDEIRIWDKSRTRYEILQAMNTEFSGSVLPQGLIAYYKGDVISIDGKPYLHDCVGAHNAPITNPDTKTYEEINSDKTWNTEVKGTISINNTRVTSPATVEAGQPALFSVTCPDAVKHLTWDAP
;
A
#
# COMPACT_ATOMS: atom_id res chain seq x y z
N MET A 1 -22.05 37.68 -10.74
CA MET A 1 -23.31 36.92 -10.90
C MET A 1 -23.55 36.07 -9.65
N LYS A 2 -24.14 36.69 -8.63
CA LYS A 2 -24.66 36.09 -7.39
C LYS A 2 -25.95 36.85 -7.10
N SER A 3 -26.95 36.19 -6.53
CA SER A 3 -28.29 36.69 -6.19
C SER A 3 -29.33 36.64 -7.32
N ILE A 4 -30.20 35.63 -7.26
CA ILE A 4 -31.68 35.66 -7.42
C ILE A 4 -32.10 34.20 -7.54
N LEU A 5 -32.54 33.58 -6.43
CA LEU A 5 -33.48 32.44 -6.37
C LEU A 5 -33.69 32.05 -4.90
N LYS A 6 -34.27 32.98 -4.14
CA LYS A 6 -35.07 32.73 -2.94
C LYS A 6 -36.37 33.49 -3.16
N LEU A 7 -37.51 32.86 -2.85
CA LEU A 7 -38.90 33.26 -3.14
C LEU A 7 -39.46 32.79 -4.49
N VAL A 8 -39.77 31.51 -4.60
CA VAL A 8 -41.07 31.01 -5.09
C VAL A 8 -41.32 29.66 -4.42
N CYS A 9 -42.07 29.63 -3.33
CA CYS A 9 -42.81 28.47 -2.80
C CYS A 9 -43.57 28.92 -1.54
N LEU A 10 -44.60 29.73 -1.71
CA LEU A 10 -45.64 29.94 -0.70
C LEU A 10 -46.96 30.07 -1.44
N ALA A 11 -47.92 29.26 -1.02
CA ALA A 11 -49.29 29.07 -1.54
C ALA A 11 -49.44 28.12 -2.74
N ALA A 12 -49.76 26.85 -2.47
CA ALA A 12 -51.06 26.27 -2.86
C ALA A 12 -51.30 24.88 -2.25
N VAL A 13 -52.50 24.73 -1.68
CA VAL A 13 -53.25 23.52 -1.30
C VAL A 13 -52.84 22.81 0.01
N ALA A 14 -53.49 23.26 1.09
CA ALA A 14 -53.71 22.47 2.29
C ALA A 14 -54.66 21.29 1.98
N PHE A 15 -54.10 20.09 1.89
CA PHE A 15 -54.81 18.86 2.24
C PHE A 15 -54.46 18.53 3.70
N PRO A 16 -55.40 18.02 4.52
CA PRO A 16 -55.06 17.49 5.82
C PRO A 16 -54.34 16.15 5.61
N ALA A 17 -53.06 16.19 5.26
CA ALA A 17 -52.20 15.05 5.50
C ALA A 17 -52.11 14.92 7.01
N SER A 18 -52.78 13.91 7.59
CA SER A 18 -52.52 13.49 8.95
C SER A 18 -51.02 13.21 9.06
N MET A 19 -50.25 14.14 9.60
CA MET A 19 -48.85 13.88 9.87
C MET A 19 -48.80 12.68 10.82
N PRO A 20 -48.06 11.60 10.49
CA PRO A 20 -47.91 10.48 11.40
C PRO A 20 -47.39 11.01 12.74
N ALA A 21 -47.95 10.50 13.84
CA ALA A 21 -47.53 10.90 15.18
C ALA A 21 -46.00 10.78 15.31
N GLN A 22 -45.38 11.79 15.94
CA GLN A 22 -43.94 11.86 16.15
C GLN A 22 -43.43 10.56 16.77
N LEU A 23 -42.41 9.94 16.15
CA LEU A 23 -41.83 8.69 16.61
C LEU A 23 -41.19 8.88 17.99
N VAL A 24 -41.64 8.11 18.98
CA VAL A 24 -41.04 8.08 20.32
C VAL A 24 -40.06 6.91 20.39
N VAL A 25 -38.78 7.22 20.60
CA VAL A 25 -37.70 6.23 20.75
C VAL A 25 -37.17 6.29 22.18
N ASP A 26 -37.19 5.16 22.88
CA ASP A 26 -36.56 5.04 24.20
C ASP A 26 -35.06 4.79 24.00
N ARG A 27 -34.28 5.87 24.03
CA ARG A 27 -32.82 5.78 23.91
C ARG A 27 -32.14 5.23 25.16
N GLN A 28 -32.82 4.90 26.27
CA GLN A 28 -32.17 4.16 27.35
C GLN A 28 -32.10 2.66 27.04
N LYS A 29 -33.11 2.15 26.32
CA LYS A 29 -33.21 0.73 25.94
C LYS A 29 -32.72 0.44 24.53
N TYR A 30 -32.84 1.41 23.64
CA TYR A 30 -32.25 1.39 22.30
C TYR A 30 -31.30 2.59 22.04
N PRO A 31 -30.24 2.78 22.84
CA PRO A 31 -29.40 3.97 22.74
C PRO A 31 -28.69 4.16 21.38
N ASP A 32 -28.43 3.10 20.60
CA ASP A 32 -27.66 3.11 19.34
C ASP A 32 -28.55 3.21 18.10
N TYR A 33 -29.82 3.57 18.29
CA TYR A 33 -30.76 3.82 17.20
C TYR A 33 -30.25 4.93 16.26
N ASP A 34 -29.91 4.57 15.02
CA ASP A 34 -29.56 5.49 13.94
C ASP A 34 -30.76 5.68 12.99
N PRO A 35 -31.37 6.88 12.92
CA PRO A 35 -32.46 7.15 11.99
C PRO A 35 -31.97 7.41 10.56
N THR A 36 -30.66 7.38 10.29
CA THR A 36 -30.09 7.70 8.98
C THR A 36 -30.45 6.64 7.94
N VAL A 37 -31.23 7.04 6.94
CA VAL A 37 -31.56 6.19 5.80
C VAL A 37 -30.47 6.28 4.74
N ARG A 38 -29.96 5.15 4.26
CA ARG A 38 -28.94 5.05 3.20
C ARG A 38 -29.46 4.24 2.00
N PRO A 39 -30.35 4.80 1.16
CA PRO A 39 -31.05 4.05 0.11
C PRO A 39 -30.12 3.34 -0.87
N ASP A 40 -30.30 2.03 -1.05
CA ASP A 40 -29.64 1.28 -2.12
C ASP A 40 -30.47 1.29 -3.41
N ARG A 41 -30.14 2.23 -4.30
CA ARG A 41 -30.82 2.38 -5.59
C ARG A 41 -30.48 1.24 -6.58
N SER A 42 -29.47 0.43 -6.29
CA SER A 42 -29.11 -0.71 -7.15
C SER A 42 -30.16 -1.82 -7.12
N LEU A 43 -31.09 -1.79 -6.16
CA LEU A 43 -32.17 -2.75 -6.01
C LEU A 43 -33.36 -2.52 -6.97
N LEU A 44 -33.44 -1.35 -7.63
CA LEU A 44 -34.50 -0.99 -8.59
C LEU A 44 -34.37 -1.70 -9.96
N ARG A 45 -34.02 -2.99 -9.97
CA ARG A 45 -33.78 -3.80 -11.18
C ARG A 45 -35.04 -4.43 -11.76
N TYR A 46 -36.06 -4.62 -10.93
CA TYR A 46 -37.37 -5.13 -11.34
C TYR A 46 -38.24 -3.98 -11.87
N GLY A 47 -38.85 -4.11 -13.05
CA GLY A 47 -39.77 -3.11 -13.64
C GLY A 47 -39.37 -2.49 -14.98
N SER A 48 -40.09 -1.43 -15.39
CA SER A 48 -40.12 -0.85 -16.74
C SER A 48 -39.32 0.45 -16.95
N ARG A 49 -38.56 0.92 -15.96
CA ARG A 49 -37.70 2.13 -16.04
C ARG A 49 -36.22 1.78 -16.30
N PRO A 50 -35.38 2.73 -16.78
CA PRO A 50 -34.07 2.43 -17.37
C PRO A 50 -33.18 1.61 -16.43
N ARG A 51 -32.86 0.40 -16.89
CA ARG A 51 -32.13 -0.64 -16.16
C ARG A 51 -30.69 -0.22 -15.89
N LEU A 52 -30.21 -0.38 -14.65
CA LEU A 52 -28.79 -0.48 -14.36
C LEU A 52 -28.28 -1.83 -14.92
N LYS A 53 -27.10 -1.83 -15.56
CA LYS A 53 -26.45 -3.04 -16.10
C LYS A 53 -26.23 -4.08 -14.98
N GLY A 54 -26.60 -5.33 -15.22
CA GLY A 54 -26.43 -6.47 -14.31
C GLY A 54 -26.81 -7.80 -14.96
N ALA A 55 -26.53 -8.92 -14.29
CA ALA A 55 -26.89 -10.26 -14.75
C ALA A 55 -28.40 -10.41 -15.02
N PRO A 56 -28.82 -11.33 -15.91
CA PRO A 56 -30.23 -11.65 -16.09
C PRO A 56 -30.83 -12.14 -14.77
N VAL A 57 -31.87 -11.46 -14.28
CA VAL A 57 -32.61 -11.85 -13.07
C VAL A 57 -33.93 -12.53 -13.44
N PRO A 58 -34.40 -13.52 -12.64
CA PRO A 58 -35.73 -14.10 -12.80
C PRO A 58 -36.84 -13.04 -12.87
N ALA A 59 -37.87 -13.29 -13.70
CA ALA A 59 -39.01 -12.37 -13.79
C ALA A 59 -39.78 -12.34 -12.46
N GLU A 60 -40.39 -11.20 -12.12
CA GLU A 60 -41.21 -11.08 -10.90
C GLU A 60 -42.37 -12.09 -10.86
N SER A 61 -42.86 -12.54 -12.02
CA SER A 61 -43.86 -13.60 -12.14
C SER A 61 -43.37 -14.98 -11.66
N GLN A 62 -42.07 -15.17 -11.44
CA GLN A 62 -41.48 -16.40 -10.90
C GLN A 62 -41.25 -16.33 -9.39
N ARG A 63 -41.57 -15.19 -8.74
CA ARG A 63 -41.41 -15.02 -7.30
C ARG A 63 -42.37 -15.97 -6.56
N PRO A 64 -41.88 -16.81 -5.62
CA PRO A 64 -42.73 -17.61 -4.75
C PRO A 64 -43.71 -16.74 -3.99
N ASP A 65 -44.90 -17.28 -3.73
CA ASP A 65 -45.89 -16.64 -2.86
C ASP A 65 -45.42 -16.59 -1.39
N HIS A 66 -44.45 -17.40 -0.99
CA HIS A 66 -43.86 -17.35 0.35
C HIS A 66 -42.38 -17.74 0.36
N VAL A 67 -41.63 -17.13 1.27
CA VAL A 67 -40.22 -17.43 1.54
C VAL A 67 -39.96 -17.30 3.04
N ASN A 68 -39.26 -18.28 3.63
CA ASN A 68 -38.83 -18.24 5.02
C ASN A 68 -37.34 -18.57 5.13
N ASN A 69 -36.49 -17.55 5.15
CA ASN A 69 -35.04 -17.74 5.26
C ASN A 69 -34.63 -18.30 6.63
N ALA A 70 -35.44 -18.15 7.68
CA ALA A 70 -35.18 -18.75 8.99
C ALA A 70 -35.28 -20.29 9.02
N ALA A 71 -35.87 -20.90 7.99
CA ALA A 71 -35.91 -22.35 7.82
C ALA A 71 -34.69 -22.89 7.04
N THR A 72 -33.83 -22.03 6.50
CA THR A 72 -32.63 -22.45 5.76
C THR A 72 -31.50 -22.79 6.73
N MET A 73 -30.53 -23.61 6.28
CA MET A 73 -29.32 -23.91 7.06
C MET A 73 -28.41 -22.69 7.28
N TYR A 74 -28.66 -21.58 6.58
CA TYR A 74 -27.86 -20.36 6.64
C TYR A 74 -28.33 -19.42 7.75
N PHE A 75 -29.55 -19.60 8.25
CA PHE A 75 -30.03 -18.84 9.39
C PHE A 75 -29.65 -19.54 10.71
N PRO A 76 -29.06 -18.82 11.67
CA PRO A 76 -28.66 -19.42 12.93
C PRO A 76 -29.86 -19.68 13.85
N PRO A 77 -29.75 -20.59 14.83
CA PRO A 77 -30.81 -20.85 15.77
C PRO A 77 -31.21 -19.59 16.54
N ILE A 78 -32.50 -19.42 16.76
CA ILE A 78 -33.02 -18.34 17.60
C ILE A 78 -32.36 -18.41 18.98
N ILE A 79 -31.84 -17.26 19.44
CA ILE A 79 -31.21 -17.13 20.74
C ILE A 79 -32.19 -16.55 21.77
N SER A 80 -31.82 -16.62 23.04
CA SER A 80 -32.36 -15.77 24.09
C SER A 80 -31.31 -14.71 24.39
N GLN A 81 -31.58 -13.46 23.98
CA GLN A 81 -30.65 -12.37 24.21
C GLN A 81 -30.45 -12.12 25.71
N GLU A 82 -29.33 -11.47 26.01
CA GLU A 82 -28.98 -11.05 27.35
C GLU A 82 -28.99 -9.52 27.40
N GLY A 83 -29.54 -8.95 28.49
CA GLY A 83 -29.67 -7.51 28.67
C GLY A 83 -30.30 -6.77 27.47
N GLY A 84 -29.79 -5.57 27.19
CA GLY A 84 -30.22 -4.70 26.09
C GLY A 84 -29.64 -5.05 24.71
N SER A 85 -29.07 -6.25 24.50
CA SER A 85 -28.30 -6.60 23.29
C SER A 85 -29.11 -6.81 22.00
N CYS A 86 -30.39 -6.41 21.97
CA CYS A 86 -31.31 -6.61 20.82
C CYS A 86 -30.75 -6.12 19.49
N GLY A 87 -30.06 -4.96 19.49
CA GLY A 87 -29.37 -4.42 18.33
C GLY A 87 -28.34 -5.41 17.79
N SER A 88 -27.37 -5.83 18.62
CA SER A 88 -26.35 -6.81 18.23
C SER A 88 -26.94 -8.18 17.88
N ALA A 89 -28.02 -8.60 18.53
CA ALA A 89 -28.70 -9.86 18.22
C ALA A 89 -29.30 -9.86 16.81
N SER A 90 -30.14 -8.87 16.51
CA SER A 90 -30.77 -8.73 15.19
C SER A 90 -29.73 -8.55 14.07
N ARG A 91 -28.71 -7.71 14.31
CA ARG A 91 -27.76 -7.28 13.28
C ARG A 91 -26.59 -8.23 13.09
N ILE A 92 -25.95 -8.66 14.17
CA ILE A 92 -24.74 -9.50 14.09
C ILE A 92 -25.11 -10.98 14.16
N ALA A 93 -25.85 -11.37 15.20
CA ALA A 93 -26.18 -12.78 15.40
C ALA A 93 -27.15 -13.32 14.34
N TYR A 94 -28.03 -12.49 13.76
CA TYR A 94 -28.93 -12.91 12.67
C TYR A 94 -28.47 -12.43 11.30
N MET A 95 -28.50 -11.12 11.02
CA MET A 95 -28.24 -10.62 9.65
C MET A 95 -26.84 -10.94 9.13
N PHE A 96 -25.80 -10.54 9.86
CA PHE A 96 -24.42 -10.80 9.44
C PHE A 96 -24.11 -12.30 9.34
N THR A 97 -24.58 -13.09 10.31
CA THR A 97 -24.44 -14.55 10.28
C THR A 97 -25.12 -15.15 9.06
N HIS A 98 -26.37 -14.79 8.78
CA HIS A 98 -27.12 -15.29 7.61
C HIS A 98 -26.45 -14.94 6.29
N GLU A 99 -26.11 -13.67 6.10
CA GLU A 99 -25.48 -13.20 4.86
C GLU A 99 -24.16 -13.93 4.60
N LEU A 100 -23.31 -14.07 5.62
CA LEU A 100 -21.99 -14.69 5.45
C LEU A 100 -22.11 -16.21 5.23
N ASN A 101 -23.05 -16.88 5.89
CA ASN A 101 -23.30 -18.30 5.68
C ASN A 101 -23.91 -18.59 4.31
N SER A 102 -24.86 -17.76 3.86
CA SER A 102 -25.48 -17.87 2.53
C SER A 102 -24.45 -17.69 1.42
N PHE A 103 -23.52 -16.74 1.57
CA PHE A 103 -22.41 -16.53 0.63
C PHE A 103 -21.38 -17.67 0.66
N ARG A 104 -21.01 -18.16 1.85
CA ARG A 104 -20.00 -19.23 2.00
C ARG A 104 -20.55 -20.65 1.85
N HIS A 105 -21.86 -20.80 1.65
CA HIS A 105 -22.57 -22.08 1.67
C HIS A 105 -22.30 -22.91 2.95
N THR A 106 -22.31 -22.25 4.11
CA THR A 106 -21.97 -22.87 5.41
C THR A 106 -23.18 -23.04 6.33
N ASN A 107 -23.08 -23.98 7.27
CA ASN A 107 -24.16 -24.30 8.20
C ASN A 107 -24.11 -23.38 9.42
N ALA A 108 -25.07 -22.47 9.52
CA ALA A 108 -25.18 -21.48 10.59
C ALA A 108 -25.66 -22.06 11.93
N SER A 109 -25.90 -23.39 12.03
CA SER A 109 -26.11 -24.08 13.31
C SER A 109 -24.81 -24.47 14.04
N LEU A 110 -23.66 -24.32 13.38
CA LEU A 110 -22.34 -24.62 13.94
C LEU A 110 -21.66 -23.37 14.55
N PRO A 111 -21.04 -23.46 15.75
CA PRO A 111 -20.38 -22.33 16.41
C PRO A 111 -19.29 -21.61 15.61
N GLU A 112 -18.54 -22.32 14.77
CA GLU A 112 -17.51 -21.76 13.88
C GLU A 112 -18.10 -20.85 12.78
N ASN A 113 -19.39 -20.99 12.49
CA ASN A 113 -20.10 -20.21 11.48
C ASN A 113 -21.08 -19.20 12.09
N MET A 114 -21.07 -19.01 13.41
CA MET A 114 -21.90 -18.02 14.11
C MET A 114 -21.05 -16.85 14.58
N TYR A 115 -21.66 -15.67 14.70
CA TYR A 115 -20.96 -14.48 15.19
C TYR A 115 -21.59 -13.95 16.48
N PRO A 116 -20.78 -13.67 17.52
CA PRO A 116 -21.25 -13.31 18.85
C PRO A 116 -21.84 -11.90 18.90
N THR A 117 -22.85 -11.75 19.74
CA THR A 117 -23.43 -10.43 20.04
C THR A 117 -22.50 -9.59 20.92
N HIS A 118 -21.87 -10.21 21.93
CA HIS A 118 -21.20 -9.47 23.00
C HIS A 118 -19.79 -8.98 22.67
N PHE A 119 -19.10 -9.58 21.68
CA PHE A 119 -17.82 -9.03 21.21
C PHE A 119 -17.96 -7.59 20.70
N VAL A 120 -19.08 -7.32 20.02
CA VAL A 120 -19.40 -6.01 19.46
C VAL A 120 -20.17 -5.14 20.45
N TRP A 121 -21.14 -5.73 21.16
CA TRP A 121 -22.08 -5.01 22.05
C TRP A 121 -21.41 -4.15 23.11
N LEU A 122 -20.31 -4.63 23.69
CA LEU A 122 -19.58 -3.93 24.76
C LEU A 122 -18.98 -2.60 24.32
N LEU A 123 -18.76 -2.45 23.02
CA LEU A 123 -18.17 -1.26 22.43
C LEU A 123 -19.18 -0.48 21.59
N THR A 124 -20.39 -1.01 21.37
CA THR A 124 -21.48 -0.39 20.61
C THR A 124 -21.88 0.99 21.17
N TYR A 125 -21.70 1.23 22.48
CA TYR A 125 -21.92 2.53 23.13
C TYR A 125 -20.66 3.36 23.37
N GLY A 126 -19.50 2.81 22.99
CA GLY A 126 -18.24 3.53 22.99
C GLY A 126 -18.04 4.30 21.69
N ASN A 127 -16.77 4.36 21.26
CA ASN A 127 -16.34 5.21 20.16
C ASN A 127 -16.59 4.59 18.76
N SER A 128 -17.30 3.47 18.66
CA SER A 128 -17.68 2.82 17.39
C SER A 128 -19.00 2.05 17.52
N GLY A 129 -19.94 2.28 16.59
CA GLY A 129 -21.18 1.52 16.55
C GLY A 129 -20.95 0.06 16.12
N LYS A 130 -21.92 -0.82 16.39
CA LYS A 130 -21.84 -2.25 16.08
C LYS A 130 -21.48 -2.55 14.61
N ASP A 131 -22.07 -1.79 13.70
CA ASP A 131 -21.86 -1.96 12.26
C ASP A 131 -20.44 -1.54 11.86
N GLN A 132 -19.96 -0.44 12.42
CA GLN A 132 -18.60 0.06 12.21
C GLN A 132 -17.58 -0.94 12.76
N PHE A 133 -17.90 -1.60 13.87
CA PHE A 133 -17.03 -2.60 14.44
C PHE A 133 -16.79 -3.76 13.45
N VAL A 134 -17.86 -4.34 12.90
CA VAL A 134 -17.73 -5.42 11.89
C VAL A 134 -17.14 -4.89 10.58
N GLN A 135 -17.39 -3.62 10.23
CA GLN A 135 -16.80 -2.99 9.05
C GLN A 135 -15.28 -2.82 9.15
N TYR A 136 -14.76 -2.31 10.27
CA TYR A 136 -13.37 -1.87 10.40
C TYR A 136 -12.47 -2.82 11.19
N VAL A 137 -13.04 -3.73 11.97
CA VAL A 137 -12.31 -4.70 12.80
C VAL A 137 -12.60 -6.12 12.33
N GLY A 138 -13.87 -6.39 12.05
CA GLY A 138 -14.39 -7.74 11.86
C GLY A 138 -14.87 -8.35 13.18
N VAL A 139 -15.30 -9.61 13.12
CA VAL A 139 -15.88 -10.31 14.27
C VAL A 139 -15.41 -11.78 14.32
N PRO A 140 -14.88 -12.27 15.44
CA PRO A 140 -14.46 -13.67 15.57
C PRO A 140 -15.70 -14.59 15.55
N SER A 141 -15.51 -15.86 15.23
CA SER A 141 -16.59 -16.84 15.39
C SER A 141 -16.96 -17.02 16.87
N VAL A 142 -18.16 -17.55 17.13
CA VAL A 142 -18.61 -17.95 18.47
C VAL A 142 -17.66 -18.97 19.09
N LYS A 143 -17.11 -19.87 18.28
CA LYS A 143 -16.10 -20.85 18.70
C LYS A 143 -14.87 -20.14 19.29
N THR A 144 -14.37 -19.11 18.61
CA THR A 144 -13.15 -18.39 18.99
C THR A 144 -13.37 -17.40 20.12
N TYR A 145 -14.53 -16.74 20.14
CA TYR A 145 -14.90 -15.84 21.23
C TYR A 145 -15.29 -16.57 22.52
N GLY A 146 -15.78 -17.81 22.41
CA GLY A 146 -16.16 -18.66 23.54
C GLY A 146 -17.62 -18.48 24.01
N GLY A 147 -18.52 -17.98 23.16
CA GLY A 147 -19.94 -17.81 23.49
C GLY A 147 -20.74 -17.06 22.42
N ARG A 148 -22.07 -17.28 22.35
CA ARG A 148 -22.98 -16.56 21.43
C ARG A 148 -23.39 -15.19 21.97
N GLY A 149 -23.70 -15.17 23.27
CA GLY A 149 -23.88 -13.97 24.07
C GLY A 149 -22.62 -13.73 24.87
N ASN A 150 -22.74 -13.77 26.19
CA ASN A 150 -21.60 -13.78 27.10
C ASN A 150 -20.61 -14.91 26.80
N SER A 151 -19.32 -14.57 26.87
CA SER A 151 -18.24 -15.52 26.68
C SER A 151 -18.00 -16.33 27.94
N ALA A 152 -17.74 -17.63 27.80
CA ALA A 152 -17.26 -18.47 28.89
C ALA A 152 -15.89 -18.02 29.44
N LEU A 153 -15.13 -17.24 28.67
CA LEU A 153 -13.83 -16.69 29.07
C LEU A 153 -13.98 -15.37 29.83
N PHE A 154 -14.91 -14.51 29.43
CA PHE A 154 -15.02 -13.13 29.95
C PHE A 154 -16.18 -12.93 30.93
N GLY A 155 -17.15 -13.84 30.95
CA GLY A 155 -18.29 -13.84 31.88
C GLY A 155 -19.43 -12.90 31.46
N TYR A 156 -20.42 -12.78 32.35
CA TYR A 156 -21.60 -11.91 32.18
C TYR A 156 -21.29 -10.47 32.54
N LYS A 157 -21.66 -9.53 31.67
CA LYS A 157 -21.62 -8.08 31.95
C LYS A 157 -22.60 -7.34 31.04
N GLU A 158 -22.91 -6.10 31.41
CA GLU A 158 -23.74 -5.18 30.64
C GLU A 158 -22.91 -4.15 29.86
N TRP A 159 -23.56 -3.37 29.01
CA TRP A 159 -22.93 -2.33 28.17
C TRP A 159 -22.18 -1.24 28.94
N ASP A 160 -22.54 -0.98 30.20
CA ASP A 160 -21.93 0.01 31.09
C ASP A 160 -20.85 -0.58 32.02
N SER A 161 -20.51 -1.86 31.84
CA SER A 161 -19.53 -2.54 32.67
C SER A 161 -18.12 -2.01 32.42
N GLN A 162 -17.56 -1.38 33.45
CA GLN A 162 -16.31 -0.61 33.36
C GLN A 162 -15.06 -1.48 33.17
N ASP A 163 -15.11 -2.76 33.49
CA ASP A 163 -13.94 -3.65 33.48
C ASP A 163 -14.15 -4.96 32.68
N TYR A 164 -15.00 -4.98 31.64
CA TYR A 164 -15.21 -6.19 30.81
C TYR A 164 -13.91 -6.76 30.21
N GLY A 165 -13.77 -8.08 30.15
CA GLY A 165 -12.60 -8.77 29.62
C GLY A 165 -12.39 -8.66 28.10
N TRP A 166 -11.19 -8.28 27.63
CA TRP A 166 -10.87 -8.22 26.20
C TRP A 166 -10.15 -9.48 25.70
N MET A 167 -10.39 -9.81 24.43
CA MET A 167 -9.79 -10.97 23.76
C MET A 167 -8.32 -10.74 23.44
N THR A 168 -7.47 -11.72 23.75
CA THR A 168 -6.04 -11.71 23.37
C THR A 168 -5.65 -12.91 22.52
N GLY A 169 -4.60 -12.70 21.72
CA GLY A 169 -3.96 -13.66 20.80
C GLY A 169 -4.15 -13.23 19.35
N TYR A 170 -3.06 -12.98 18.63
CA TYR A 170 -3.09 -12.47 17.25
C TYR A 170 -4.00 -13.30 16.33
N GLU A 171 -3.90 -14.63 16.38
CA GLU A 171 -4.68 -15.53 15.52
C GLU A 171 -6.19 -15.35 15.63
N LYS A 172 -6.70 -15.01 16.82
CA LYS A 172 -8.14 -14.78 17.03
C LYS A 172 -8.61 -13.49 16.38
N TRP A 173 -7.76 -12.47 16.42
CA TRP A 173 -8.00 -11.21 15.73
C TRP A 173 -7.87 -11.39 14.22
N HIS A 174 -6.87 -12.14 13.76
CA HIS A 174 -6.69 -12.46 12.35
C HIS A 174 -7.90 -13.22 11.79
N GLU A 175 -8.43 -14.23 12.49
CA GLU A 175 -9.70 -14.89 12.13
C GLU A 175 -10.86 -13.89 11.98
N ALA A 176 -10.98 -12.94 12.92
CA ALA A 176 -12.03 -11.94 12.88
C ALA A 176 -11.99 -11.06 11.63
N MET A 177 -10.79 -10.76 11.10
CA MET A 177 -10.59 -9.91 9.91
C MET A 177 -11.20 -10.52 8.64
N PHE A 178 -11.35 -11.84 8.56
CA PHE A 178 -12.03 -12.51 7.44
C PHE A 178 -13.55 -12.30 7.46
N ASN A 179 -14.10 -11.87 8.60
CA ASN A 179 -15.54 -11.74 8.80
C ASN A 179 -15.90 -10.26 8.88
N ARG A 180 -15.97 -9.62 7.70
CA ARG A 180 -16.24 -8.18 7.55
C ARG A 180 -17.41 -7.91 6.62
N MET A 181 -18.01 -6.75 6.79
CA MET A 181 -19.08 -6.25 5.93
C MET A 181 -18.81 -4.85 5.41
N TRP A 182 -19.48 -4.49 4.33
CA TRP A 182 -19.61 -3.11 3.89
C TRP A 182 -20.58 -2.34 4.80
N GLN A 183 -20.52 -1.01 4.70
CA GLN A 183 -21.45 -0.17 5.43
C GLN A 183 -22.91 -0.55 5.09
N PRO A 184 -23.78 -0.75 6.11
CA PRO A 184 -25.18 -1.09 5.88
C PRO A 184 -25.90 -0.07 4.99
N ARG A 185 -26.87 -0.57 4.24
CA ARG A 185 -27.74 0.23 3.35
C ARG A 185 -29.19 0.06 3.78
N SER A 186 -30.06 0.92 3.28
CA SER A 186 -31.51 0.81 3.48
C SER A 186 -32.20 0.47 2.17
N LEU A 187 -33.33 -0.22 2.26
CA LEU A 187 -34.23 -0.43 1.12
C LEU A 187 -34.52 0.92 0.41
N PRO A 188 -34.56 1.03 -0.93
CA PRO A 188 -34.65 2.34 -1.58
C PRO A 188 -36.01 3.03 -1.41
N MET A 189 -37.04 2.26 -1.03
CA MET A 189 -38.40 2.73 -0.74
C MET A 189 -38.92 2.05 0.52
N ASN A 190 -39.86 2.68 1.23
CA ASN A 190 -40.49 2.08 2.40
C ASN A 190 -41.55 1.04 2.02
N VAL A 191 -41.88 0.13 2.94
CA VAL A 191 -42.83 -0.98 2.72
C VAL A 191 -44.31 -0.58 2.76
N GLY A 192 -44.61 0.73 2.84
CA GLY A 192 -45.98 1.24 2.78
C GLY A 192 -46.58 1.25 1.38
N SER A 193 -45.75 1.16 0.33
CA SER A 193 -46.21 1.02 -1.06
C SER A 193 -46.00 -0.40 -1.57
N GLU A 194 -46.82 -0.82 -2.53
CA GLU A 194 -46.67 -2.11 -3.21
C GLU A 194 -45.28 -2.29 -3.83
N GLU A 195 -44.76 -1.26 -4.49
CA GLU A 195 -43.40 -1.26 -5.06
C GLU A 195 -42.33 -1.49 -3.98
N GLY A 196 -42.44 -0.81 -2.82
CA GLY A 196 -41.52 -1.01 -1.70
C GLY A 196 -41.61 -2.41 -1.10
N ARG A 197 -42.81 -2.97 -0.99
CA ARG A 197 -43.00 -4.37 -0.55
C ARG A 197 -42.36 -5.34 -1.54
N ASN A 198 -42.58 -5.15 -2.83
CA ASN A 198 -42.02 -6.01 -3.87
C ASN A 198 -40.49 -5.97 -3.89
N LEU A 199 -39.87 -4.80 -3.68
CA LEU A 199 -38.42 -4.68 -3.53
C LEU A 199 -37.89 -5.50 -2.34
N LEU A 200 -38.55 -5.43 -1.18
CA LEU A 200 -38.16 -6.24 -0.03
C LEU A 200 -38.39 -7.73 -0.28
N LYS A 201 -39.51 -8.12 -0.90
CA LYS A 201 -39.78 -9.52 -1.26
C LYS A 201 -38.72 -10.07 -2.21
N ASN A 202 -38.28 -9.30 -3.20
CA ASN A 202 -37.23 -9.72 -4.12
C ASN A 202 -35.89 -9.90 -3.38
N TRP A 203 -35.54 -9.00 -2.44
CA TRP A 203 -34.39 -9.19 -1.57
C TRP A 203 -34.50 -10.49 -0.74
N LEU A 204 -35.63 -10.71 -0.07
CA LEU A 204 -35.89 -11.87 0.77
C LEU A 204 -35.94 -13.18 -0.03
N TRP A 205 -36.38 -13.15 -1.29
CA TRP A 205 -36.51 -14.34 -2.13
C TRP A 205 -35.18 -14.79 -2.73
N ASN A 206 -34.49 -13.90 -3.43
CA ASN A 206 -33.35 -14.28 -4.28
C ASN A 206 -32.20 -13.28 -4.22
N HIS A 207 -32.09 -12.52 -3.11
CA HIS A 207 -31.06 -11.50 -2.92
C HIS A 207 -31.11 -10.46 -4.05
N ASN A 208 -32.33 -10.18 -4.52
CA ASN A 208 -32.59 -9.29 -5.65
C ASN A 208 -31.83 -9.69 -6.94
N GLY A 209 -31.61 -11.00 -7.11
CA GLY A 209 -30.96 -11.63 -8.27
C GLY A 209 -29.45 -11.81 -8.17
N ASP A 210 -28.85 -11.61 -6.99
CA ASP A 210 -27.44 -11.92 -6.76
C ASP A 210 -27.24 -13.43 -6.56
N THR A 211 -26.63 -14.09 -7.56
CA THR A 211 -26.44 -15.55 -7.59
C THR A 211 -25.26 -16.03 -6.76
N ASP A 212 -24.46 -15.13 -6.18
CA ASP A 212 -23.37 -15.52 -5.29
C ASP A 212 -23.89 -15.99 -3.92
N PHE A 213 -25.17 -15.74 -3.61
CA PHE A 213 -25.81 -16.15 -2.37
C PHE A 213 -26.71 -17.37 -2.60
N ALA A 214 -26.68 -18.31 -1.66
CA ALA A 214 -27.44 -19.55 -1.75
C ALA A 214 -28.96 -19.36 -1.57
N CYS A 215 -29.37 -18.28 -0.90
CA CYS A 215 -30.77 -17.92 -0.67
C CYS A 215 -30.93 -16.39 -0.63
N GLY A 216 -32.16 -15.91 -0.51
CA GLY A 216 -32.40 -14.48 -0.32
C GLY A 216 -31.82 -13.94 0.99
N GLY A 217 -31.69 -12.61 1.03
CA GLY A 217 -31.17 -11.90 2.19
C GLY A 217 -32.21 -11.74 3.29
N ILE A 218 -31.83 -11.07 4.37
CA ILE A 218 -32.73 -10.69 5.47
C ILE A 218 -32.57 -9.21 5.83
N ALA A 219 -33.49 -8.64 6.60
CA ALA A 219 -33.53 -7.19 6.80
C ALA A 219 -33.80 -6.75 8.24
N GLY A 220 -33.07 -5.75 8.71
CA GLY A 220 -33.14 -5.23 10.08
C GLY A 220 -34.22 -4.15 10.22
N ILE A 221 -34.96 -4.19 11.33
CA ILE A 221 -35.98 -3.20 11.69
C ILE A 221 -35.88 -2.80 13.16
N GLY A 222 -36.48 -1.65 13.50
CA GLY A 222 -36.69 -1.20 14.87
C GLY A 222 -38.19 -1.13 15.16
N VAL A 223 -38.61 -1.64 16.32
CA VAL A 223 -40.02 -1.73 16.72
C VAL A 223 -40.20 -1.49 18.21
N ALA A 224 -41.45 -1.38 18.65
CA ALA A 224 -41.80 -1.50 20.05
C ALA A 224 -41.64 -2.96 20.55
N SER A 225 -40.99 -3.14 21.69
CA SER A 225 -40.81 -4.42 22.39
C SER A 225 -42.14 -5.02 22.82
N ALA A 226 -43.05 -4.17 23.31
CA ALA A 226 -44.42 -4.54 23.60
C ALA A 226 -45.15 -4.86 22.29
N CYS A 227 -45.70 -6.06 22.20
CA CYS A 227 -46.45 -6.54 21.05
C CYS A 227 -47.68 -7.30 21.56
N ALA A 228 -48.87 -6.90 21.14
CA ALA A 228 -50.04 -7.72 21.33
C ALA A 228 -50.10 -8.76 20.22
N GLN A 229 -50.20 -10.02 20.61
CA GLN A 229 -50.26 -11.15 19.70
C GLN A 229 -51.70 -11.59 19.52
N GLY A 230 -52.08 -11.90 18.28
CA GLY A 230 -53.30 -12.61 17.94
C GLY A 230 -52.97 -13.99 17.37
N GLY A 231 -53.94 -14.90 17.37
CA GLY A 231 -53.82 -16.16 16.63
C GLY A 231 -54.30 -15.98 15.20
N ILE A 232 -53.53 -16.45 14.21
CA ILE A 232 -53.92 -16.40 12.80
C ILE A 232 -55.28 -17.09 12.63
N PRO A 233 -56.27 -16.42 12.02
CA PRO A 233 -57.64 -16.94 11.95
C PRO A 233 -57.74 -18.16 11.04
N LYS A 234 -58.79 -18.97 11.25
CA LYS A 234 -59.07 -20.12 10.41
C LYS A 234 -59.81 -19.68 9.14
N THR A 235 -59.08 -19.56 8.03
CA THR A 235 -59.63 -19.46 6.67
C THR A 235 -59.17 -20.66 5.84
N PRO A 236 -59.79 -20.95 4.68
CA PRO A 236 -59.29 -21.99 3.77
C PRO A 236 -57.82 -21.76 3.38
N ALA A 237 -57.43 -20.53 3.05
CA ALA A 237 -56.05 -20.19 2.67
C ALA A 237 -55.07 -20.40 3.84
N ASN A 238 -55.42 -19.94 5.04
CA ASN A 238 -54.57 -20.10 6.22
C ASN A 238 -54.42 -21.57 6.64
N LEU A 239 -55.46 -22.38 6.44
CA LEU A 239 -55.43 -23.83 6.69
C LEU A 239 -54.47 -24.52 5.72
N GLU A 240 -54.56 -24.19 4.43
CA GLU A 240 -53.67 -24.70 3.38
C GLU A 240 -52.21 -24.28 3.61
N ALA A 241 -52.00 -23.03 4.04
CA ALA A 241 -50.68 -22.52 4.40
C ALA A 241 -50.11 -23.11 5.71
N GLY A 242 -50.91 -23.82 6.51
CA GLY A 242 -50.47 -24.47 7.76
C GLY A 242 -50.17 -23.50 8.91
N VAL A 243 -50.72 -22.29 8.87
CA VAL A 243 -50.40 -21.20 9.82
C VAL A 243 -51.50 -20.91 10.84
N VAL A 244 -52.65 -21.59 10.76
CA VAL A 244 -53.79 -21.38 11.68
C VAL A 244 -53.35 -21.51 13.14
N GLY A 245 -53.69 -20.50 13.96
CA GLY A 245 -53.36 -20.46 15.38
C GLY A 245 -51.94 -20.03 15.71
N GLN A 246 -51.04 -19.90 14.74
CA GLN A 246 -49.74 -19.27 14.97
C GLN A 246 -49.90 -17.80 15.34
N SER A 247 -49.00 -17.27 16.16
CA SER A 247 -49.01 -15.88 16.59
C SER A 247 -48.74 -14.93 15.41
N TYR A 248 -49.54 -13.87 15.32
CA TYR A 248 -49.28 -12.71 14.48
C TYR A 248 -49.29 -11.41 15.30
N VAL A 249 -48.67 -10.36 14.77
CA VAL A 249 -48.70 -9.01 15.34
C VAL A 249 -50.10 -8.45 15.19
N ARG A 250 -50.85 -8.41 16.29
CA ARG A 250 -52.17 -7.77 16.33
C ARG A 250 -52.04 -6.26 16.42
N TRP A 251 -51.09 -5.77 17.21
CA TRP A 251 -50.59 -4.39 17.17
C TRP A 251 -49.28 -4.27 17.94
N TRP A 252 -48.39 -3.40 17.46
CA TRP A 252 -47.21 -2.93 18.19
C TRP A 252 -47.59 -2.06 19.41
N GLY A 253 -46.67 -1.97 20.36
CA GLY A 253 -46.70 -1.04 21.49
C GLY A 253 -46.46 0.41 21.08
N THR A 254 -46.22 1.28 22.06
CA THR A 254 -46.28 2.74 21.87
C THR A 254 -44.94 3.45 21.69
N SER A 255 -43.81 2.76 21.92
CA SER A 255 -42.47 3.34 21.86
C SER A 255 -41.49 2.36 21.26
N VAL A 256 -40.60 2.83 20.38
CA VAL A 256 -39.54 2.01 19.80
C VAL A 256 -38.42 1.83 20.81
N ASP A 257 -38.16 0.58 21.18
CA ASP A 257 -37.15 0.19 22.17
C ASP A 257 -36.55 -1.20 21.88
N HIS A 258 -36.85 -1.78 20.71
CA HIS A 258 -36.40 -3.13 20.34
C HIS A 258 -35.96 -3.23 18.88
N ALA A 259 -35.11 -4.21 18.61
CA ALA A 259 -34.53 -4.51 17.31
C ALA A 259 -34.91 -5.93 16.87
N LEU A 260 -35.50 -6.06 15.69
CA LEU A 260 -35.95 -7.33 15.10
C LEU A 260 -35.47 -7.49 13.66
N THR A 261 -35.62 -8.69 13.11
CA THR A 261 -35.17 -9.02 11.75
C THR A 261 -36.30 -9.62 10.93
N ILE A 262 -36.60 -9.05 9.76
CA ILE A 262 -37.48 -9.65 8.76
C ILE A 262 -36.70 -10.75 8.05
N VAL A 263 -37.20 -11.98 8.13
CA VAL A 263 -36.55 -13.20 7.60
C VAL A 263 -37.33 -13.81 6.43
N GLY A 264 -38.47 -13.25 6.07
CA GLY A 264 -39.32 -13.82 5.03
C GLY A 264 -40.63 -13.09 4.84
N TYR A 265 -41.47 -13.66 3.98
CA TYR A 265 -42.81 -13.18 3.68
C TYR A 265 -43.72 -14.35 3.29
N ASP A 266 -45.03 -14.17 3.41
CA ASP A 266 -46.04 -15.12 2.97
C ASP A 266 -47.27 -14.37 2.47
N ASP A 267 -47.51 -14.40 1.15
CA ASP A 267 -48.60 -13.71 0.45
C ASP A 267 -49.95 -14.43 0.57
N ARG A 268 -49.99 -15.63 1.15
CA ARG A 268 -51.20 -16.47 1.21
C ARG A 268 -52.07 -16.16 2.43
N ILE A 269 -51.51 -15.50 3.44
CA ILE A 269 -52.14 -15.39 4.77
C ILE A 269 -53.24 -14.32 4.75
N GLU A 270 -54.42 -14.67 5.23
CA GLU A 270 -55.59 -13.79 5.32
C GLU A 270 -55.86 -13.38 6.77
N PHE A 271 -56.17 -12.10 6.98
CA PHE A 271 -56.53 -11.53 8.28
C PHE A 271 -57.86 -10.79 8.21
N ASP A 272 -58.52 -10.57 9.35
CA ASP A 272 -59.63 -9.62 9.52
C ASP A 272 -59.09 -8.49 10.42
N LEU A 273 -58.47 -7.48 9.80
CA LEU A 273 -57.74 -6.42 10.50
C LEU A 273 -58.67 -5.27 10.92
N ASP A 274 -59.76 -5.06 10.20
CA ASP A 274 -60.76 -4.04 10.53
C ASP A 274 -61.87 -4.56 11.48
N GLY A 275 -61.94 -5.87 11.69
CA GLY A 275 -62.84 -6.53 12.63
C GLY A 275 -64.28 -6.65 12.11
N ASN A 276 -64.49 -6.62 10.79
CA ASN A 276 -65.82 -6.73 10.20
C ASN A 276 -66.35 -8.17 10.08
N GLY A 277 -65.53 -9.18 10.40
CA GLY A 277 -65.87 -10.60 10.33
C GLY A 277 -65.56 -11.26 8.98
N LYS A 278 -64.94 -10.55 8.04
CA LYS A 278 -64.42 -11.10 6.77
C LYS A 278 -62.91 -10.97 6.78
N ALA A 279 -62.23 -12.02 6.30
CA ALA A 279 -60.79 -12.03 6.20
C ALA A 279 -60.34 -12.05 4.73
N GLY A 280 -59.21 -11.40 4.45
CA GLY A 280 -58.54 -11.44 3.14
C GLY A 280 -59.01 -10.38 2.14
N GLU A 281 -59.61 -9.28 2.61
CA GLU A 281 -59.99 -8.14 1.76
C GLU A 281 -58.73 -7.38 1.30
N LYS A 282 -58.29 -7.62 0.06
CA LYS A 282 -57.05 -7.04 -0.51
C LYS A 282 -57.07 -5.50 -0.53
N GLU A 283 -58.23 -4.92 -0.81
CA GLU A 283 -58.47 -3.48 -0.80
C GLU A 283 -58.34 -2.85 0.60
N LYS A 284 -58.36 -3.67 1.65
CA LYS A 284 -58.14 -3.29 3.04
C LYS A 284 -56.78 -3.72 3.59
N ASP A 285 -55.91 -4.23 2.72
CA ASP A 285 -54.56 -4.66 3.06
C ASP A 285 -54.50 -5.84 4.06
N GLU A 286 -55.50 -6.73 3.95
CA GLU A 286 -55.69 -7.88 4.84
C GLU A 286 -55.05 -9.18 4.36
N VAL A 287 -54.24 -9.10 3.30
CA VAL A 287 -53.58 -10.27 2.69
C VAL A 287 -52.07 -10.12 2.75
N GLY A 288 -51.45 -11.15 3.32
CA GLY A 288 -50.02 -11.37 3.38
C GLY A 288 -49.33 -10.79 4.61
N ALA A 289 -48.20 -11.39 4.97
CA ALA A 289 -47.44 -11.03 6.15
C ALA A 289 -45.92 -11.16 5.95
N TRP A 290 -45.17 -10.30 6.64
CA TRP A 290 -43.75 -10.47 6.90
C TRP A 290 -43.54 -11.56 7.94
N ILE A 291 -42.48 -12.35 7.81
CA ILE A 291 -42.00 -13.27 8.85
C ILE A 291 -40.87 -12.56 9.59
N ILE A 292 -41.00 -12.40 10.91
CA ILE A 292 -40.06 -11.66 11.74
C ILE A 292 -39.44 -12.59 12.78
N ALA A 293 -38.12 -12.56 12.89
CA ALA A 293 -37.35 -13.21 13.93
C ALA A 293 -37.05 -12.25 15.09
N ASN A 294 -37.24 -12.78 16.30
CA ASN A 294 -36.94 -12.15 17.57
C ASN A 294 -35.85 -12.95 18.30
N SER A 295 -35.07 -12.28 19.13
CA SER A 295 -34.02 -12.85 19.96
C SER A 295 -34.52 -13.37 21.31
N TRP A 296 -35.74 -13.92 21.33
CA TRP A 296 -36.35 -14.58 22.47
C TRP A 296 -36.96 -15.92 22.03
N GLY A 297 -36.23 -17.02 22.17
CA GLY A 297 -36.62 -18.33 21.63
C GLY A 297 -37.95 -18.90 22.12
N GLY A 298 -38.41 -18.52 23.32
CA GLY A 298 -39.71 -18.94 23.86
C GLY A 298 -40.89 -18.02 23.48
N TRP A 299 -40.66 -16.98 22.68
CA TRP A 299 -41.66 -15.96 22.39
C TRP A 299 -42.46 -16.28 21.12
N ALA A 300 -43.78 -16.15 21.15
CA ALA A 300 -44.66 -16.35 19.99
C ALA A 300 -44.45 -17.75 19.35
N ASN A 301 -44.12 -17.82 18.05
CA ASN A 301 -43.90 -19.06 17.32
C ASN A 301 -42.44 -19.51 17.46
N ASN A 302 -41.99 -19.78 18.69
CA ASN A 302 -40.60 -20.14 19.01
C ASN A 302 -39.56 -19.13 18.51
N GLY A 303 -39.82 -17.85 18.77
CA GLY A 303 -38.99 -16.72 18.37
C GLY A 303 -39.35 -16.11 17.02
N LEU A 304 -40.31 -16.67 16.29
CA LEU A 304 -40.85 -16.09 15.06
C LEU A 304 -42.25 -15.51 15.28
N ILE A 305 -42.63 -14.54 14.45
CA ILE A 305 -43.98 -14.00 14.40
C ILE A 305 -44.34 -13.56 12.98
N TYR A 306 -45.62 -13.67 12.62
CA TYR A 306 -46.13 -13.08 11.38
C TYR A 306 -46.56 -11.63 11.63
N CYS A 307 -46.15 -10.70 10.79
CA CYS A 307 -46.60 -9.31 10.83
C CYS A 307 -47.36 -8.99 9.54
N PRO A 308 -48.68 -8.72 9.58
CA PRO A 308 -49.41 -8.29 8.40
C PRO A 308 -48.68 -7.15 7.68
N TYR A 309 -48.72 -7.13 6.34
CA TYR A 309 -48.05 -6.05 5.59
C TYR A 309 -48.55 -4.66 5.97
N ALA A 310 -49.84 -4.56 6.31
CA ALA A 310 -50.48 -3.36 6.85
C ALA A 310 -49.82 -2.82 8.12
N TYR A 311 -49.13 -3.66 8.90
CA TYR A 311 -48.46 -3.28 10.15
C TYR A 311 -46.94 -3.19 10.01
N GLY A 312 -46.45 -2.97 8.79
CA GLY A 312 -45.04 -2.75 8.45
C GLY A 312 -44.46 -1.41 8.94
N PHE A 313 -44.69 -1.05 10.21
CA PHE A 313 -44.29 0.21 10.84
C PHE A 313 -43.96 -0.02 12.33
N PRO A 314 -43.24 0.90 13.00
CA PRO A 314 -42.51 0.55 14.23
C PRO A 314 -43.34 0.57 15.52
N ALA A 315 -44.43 1.33 15.60
CA ALA A 315 -45.23 1.47 16.80
C ALA A 315 -46.69 1.86 16.50
N HIS A 316 -47.58 1.67 17.48
CA HIS A 316 -48.92 2.26 17.48
C HIS A 316 -49.01 3.38 18.51
N SER A 317 -49.66 4.48 18.15
CA SER A 317 -50.18 5.45 19.12
C SER A 317 -51.54 5.00 19.62
N VAL A 318 -51.84 5.31 20.88
CA VAL A 318 -53.16 5.07 21.48
C VAL A 318 -53.82 6.41 21.72
N THR A 319 -54.95 6.66 21.04
CA THR A 319 -55.81 7.83 21.25
C THR A 319 -57.16 7.39 21.82
N LYS A 320 -57.89 8.30 22.46
CA LYS A 320 -59.29 8.06 22.85
C LYS A 320 -60.20 8.80 21.90
N GLU A 321 -61.03 8.08 21.15
CA GLU A 321 -62.04 8.64 20.27
C GLU A 321 -63.42 8.14 20.74
N GLY A 322 -64.32 9.07 21.09
CA GLY A 322 -65.64 8.71 21.65
C GLY A 322 -65.58 7.87 22.94
N GLY A 323 -64.50 7.97 23.72
CA GLY A 323 -64.30 7.20 24.96
C GLY A 323 -63.73 5.79 24.77
N LYS A 324 -63.49 5.36 23.52
CA LYS A 324 -62.83 4.08 23.20
C LYS A 324 -61.37 4.30 22.81
N GLU A 325 -60.50 3.36 23.17
CA GLU A 325 -59.12 3.35 22.70
C GLU A 325 -59.09 3.03 21.20
N VAL A 326 -58.51 3.92 20.42
CA VAL A 326 -58.23 3.74 19.00
C VAL A 326 -56.72 3.70 18.82
N ARG A 327 -56.24 2.66 18.13
CA ARG A 327 -54.82 2.49 17.81
C ARG A 327 -54.57 3.00 16.40
N LYS A 328 -53.54 3.83 16.24
CA LYS A 328 -53.14 4.40 14.95
C LYS A 328 -51.65 4.22 14.74
N GLN A 329 -51.20 4.15 13.50
CA GLN A 329 -49.77 4.12 13.17
C GLN A 329 -49.01 5.27 13.87
N SER A 330 -47.88 4.93 14.49
CA SER A 330 -46.90 5.88 15.03
C SER A 330 -45.55 5.62 14.37
N GLY A 331 -44.93 6.69 13.84
CA GLY A 331 -43.76 6.57 12.97
C GLY A 331 -44.08 6.32 11.49
N GLY A 332 -43.05 6.39 10.66
CA GLY A 332 -43.15 6.06 9.24
C GLY A 332 -43.19 4.56 8.98
N TRP A 333 -43.56 4.18 7.76
CA TRP A 333 -43.39 2.82 7.26
C TRP A 333 -41.92 2.38 7.32
N TRP A 334 -41.66 1.11 7.57
CA TRP A 334 -40.29 0.60 7.61
C TRP A 334 -39.59 0.82 6.27
N GLN A 335 -38.34 1.24 6.36
CA GLN A 335 -37.38 1.24 5.27
C GLN A 335 -36.17 0.41 5.74
N PRO A 336 -36.28 -0.93 5.69
CA PRO A 336 -35.39 -1.83 6.43
C PRO A 336 -33.91 -1.68 6.07
N GLU A 337 -33.06 -2.03 7.02
CA GLU A 337 -31.60 -2.09 6.88
C GLU A 337 -31.18 -3.42 6.24
N LEU A 338 -30.22 -3.36 5.32
CA LEU A 338 -29.69 -4.46 4.53
C LEU A 338 -28.17 -4.54 4.72
N TYR A 339 -27.67 -5.76 4.85
CA TYR A 339 -26.26 -6.05 5.04
C TYR A 339 -25.62 -6.58 3.77
N TYR A 340 -24.36 -6.21 3.56
CA TYR A 340 -23.56 -6.66 2.44
C TYR A 340 -22.21 -7.13 2.96
N VAL A 341 -21.97 -8.45 2.93
CA VAL A 341 -20.67 -9.01 3.32
C VAL A 341 -19.59 -8.63 2.31
N ARG A 342 -18.34 -8.54 2.77
CA ARG A 342 -17.20 -8.45 1.85
C ARG A 342 -16.95 -9.83 1.26
N LYS A 343 -17.44 -10.05 0.03
CA LYS A 343 -17.27 -11.30 -0.70
C LYS A 343 -15.81 -11.64 -0.93
N ASN A 344 -15.43 -12.90 -0.74
CA ASN A 344 -14.06 -13.42 -0.93
C ASN A 344 -12.98 -12.59 -0.22
N TYR A 345 -13.32 -11.96 0.91
CA TYR A 345 -12.41 -11.08 1.61
C TYR A 345 -11.31 -11.86 2.30
N ARG A 346 -10.08 -11.37 2.13
CA ARG A 346 -8.88 -11.86 2.79
C ARG A 346 -8.04 -10.65 3.20
N PRO A 347 -7.59 -10.55 4.46
CA PRO A 347 -6.61 -9.55 4.85
C PRO A 347 -5.30 -9.82 4.09
N LEU A 348 -4.78 -8.81 3.40
CA LEU A 348 -3.52 -8.89 2.65
C LEU A 348 -2.36 -8.27 3.43
N ARG A 349 -2.66 -7.34 4.34
CA ARG A 349 -1.64 -6.77 5.23
C ARG A 349 -2.24 -6.48 6.59
N THR A 350 -1.52 -6.80 7.63
CA THR A 350 -1.99 -6.62 9.01
C THR A 350 -0.90 -6.07 9.91
N ILE A 351 -1.28 -5.59 11.09
CA ILE A 351 -0.36 -5.31 12.19
C ILE A 351 -0.59 -6.34 13.30
N LYS A 352 0.50 -6.78 13.94
CA LYS A 352 0.51 -7.58 15.16
C LYS A 352 1.18 -6.76 16.25
N VAL A 353 0.52 -6.63 17.41
CA VAL A 353 0.98 -5.80 18.52
C VAL A 353 0.88 -6.58 19.82
N LYS A 354 1.90 -6.45 20.67
CA LYS A 354 1.88 -6.90 22.06
C LYS A 354 2.20 -5.71 22.97
N MET A 355 1.23 -5.30 23.79
CA MET A 355 1.38 -4.15 24.70
C MET A 355 0.50 -4.27 25.94
N ASP A 356 0.85 -3.54 26.99
CA ASP A 356 0.02 -3.33 28.17
C ASP A 356 -0.25 -1.84 28.38
N TYR A 357 -1.32 -1.54 29.12
CA TYR A 357 -1.61 -0.19 29.60
C TYR A 357 -2.61 -0.25 30.74
N SER A 358 -2.35 0.48 31.82
CA SER A 358 -3.12 0.40 33.08
C SER A 358 -4.49 1.08 33.07
N HIS A 359 -4.75 1.96 32.10
CA HIS A 359 -6.01 2.73 31.99
C HIS A 359 -6.50 2.71 30.54
N ARG A 360 -7.06 1.58 30.09
CA ARG A 360 -7.37 1.35 28.67
C ARG A 360 -8.29 2.37 28.01
N SER A 361 -9.12 3.08 28.77
CA SER A 361 -9.99 4.14 28.25
C SER A 361 -9.29 5.49 28.08
N GLU A 362 -8.01 5.61 28.45
CA GLU A 362 -7.17 6.81 28.22
C GLU A 362 -6.25 6.68 27.00
N MET A 363 -6.50 5.73 26.09
CA MET A 363 -5.70 5.56 24.89
C MET A 363 -6.53 5.57 23.61
N LEU A 364 -5.93 6.09 22.53
CA LEU A 364 -6.33 5.85 21.15
C LEU A 364 -5.15 5.18 20.42
N LEU A 365 -5.41 4.04 19.76
CA LEU A 365 -4.44 3.41 18.88
C LEU A 365 -4.70 3.78 17.42
N SER A 366 -3.65 4.04 16.65
CA SER A 366 -3.74 4.30 15.21
C SER A 366 -2.55 3.75 14.45
N VAL A 367 -2.76 3.45 13.18
CA VAL A 367 -1.72 3.02 12.25
C VAL A 367 -1.72 3.94 11.04
N GLY A 368 -0.54 4.44 10.67
CA GLY A 368 -0.35 5.20 9.45
C GLY A 368 0.71 4.62 8.54
N VAL A 369 0.68 5.03 7.28
CA VAL A 369 1.61 4.59 6.23
C VAL A 369 2.06 5.79 5.38
N ALA A 370 3.30 5.77 4.91
CA ALA A 370 3.87 6.73 3.96
C ALA A 370 4.66 5.99 2.86
N THR A 371 4.66 6.57 1.66
CA THR A 371 5.44 6.06 0.51
C THR A 371 6.89 6.49 0.54
N ASP A 372 7.21 7.59 1.23
CA ASP A 372 8.58 8.00 1.51
C ASP A 372 9.16 7.22 2.72
N PRO A 373 10.20 6.38 2.54
CA PRO A 373 10.84 5.65 3.64
C PRO A 373 11.52 6.57 4.68
N ASN A 374 11.76 7.83 4.34
CA ASN A 374 12.32 8.84 5.24
C ASN A 374 11.25 9.69 5.95
N ALA A 375 9.96 9.44 5.68
CA ALA A 375 8.88 10.21 6.27
C ALA A 375 8.94 10.21 7.81
N THR A 376 8.64 11.34 8.42
CA THR A 376 8.53 11.50 9.88
C THR A 376 7.08 11.50 10.36
N ARG A 377 6.13 11.45 9.44
CA ARG A 377 4.69 11.41 9.67
C ARG A 377 4.01 10.60 8.56
N PRO A 378 2.88 9.93 8.85
CA PRO A 378 2.16 9.17 7.84
C PRO A 378 1.46 10.06 6.80
N GLU A 379 1.25 9.52 5.61
CA GLU A 379 0.42 10.11 4.54
C GLU A 379 -1.05 9.71 4.67
N LYS A 380 -1.30 8.45 5.05
CA LYS A 380 -2.64 7.91 5.36
C LYS A 380 -2.63 7.37 6.78
N THR A 381 -3.75 7.46 7.49
CA THR A 381 -3.88 6.93 8.85
C THR A 381 -5.28 6.39 9.08
N ILE A 382 -5.36 5.25 9.76
CA ILE A 382 -6.59 4.71 10.33
C ILE A 382 -6.48 4.65 11.85
N GLU A 383 -7.60 4.81 12.51
CA GLU A 383 -7.71 4.55 13.95
C GLU A 383 -8.20 3.13 14.18
N LEU A 384 -7.69 2.49 15.23
CA LEU A 384 -8.06 1.13 15.57
C LEU A 384 -9.34 1.18 16.42
N HIS A 385 -10.48 1.01 15.77
CA HIS A 385 -11.83 1.20 16.32
C HIS A 385 -12.09 0.54 17.71
N HIS A 386 -11.52 -0.63 18.00
CA HIS A 386 -11.66 -1.31 19.29
C HIS A 386 -10.96 -0.57 20.44
N PHE A 387 -9.91 0.19 20.13
CA PHE A 387 -9.03 0.85 21.09
C PHE A 387 -9.16 2.37 21.08
N ARG A 388 -10.31 2.89 20.63
CA ARG A 388 -10.62 4.32 20.72
C ARG A 388 -11.16 4.61 22.10
N TRP A 389 -10.36 5.10 23.04
CA TRP A 389 -10.74 5.46 24.43
C TRP A 389 -11.81 4.53 25.01
N ALA A 390 -11.59 3.23 24.84
CA ALA A 390 -12.61 2.22 24.95
C ALA A 390 -12.52 1.49 26.28
N GLY A 391 -13.61 0.81 26.66
CA GLY A 391 -13.57 -0.18 27.73
C GLY A 391 -13.77 0.36 29.15
N ASP A 392 -14.37 1.54 29.32
CA ASP A 392 -14.85 2.05 30.62
C ASP A 392 -16.37 2.09 30.77
N GLY A 393 -17.13 1.61 29.78
CA GLY A 393 -18.62 1.67 29.78
C GLY A 393 -19.19 3.09 29.58
N HIS A 394 -18.35 4.11 29.43
CA HIS A 394 -18.73 5.52 29.38
C HIS A 394 -18.00 6.27 28.26
N ASN A 395 -17.68 5.57 27.17
CA ASN A 395 -17.12 6.15 25.97
C ASN A 395 -15.80 6.93 26.19
N GLY A 396 -15.03 6.60 27.22
CA GLY A 396 -13.81 7.32 27.59
C GLY A 396 -14.04 8.70 28.22
N ASP A 397 -15.26 8.99 28.66
CA ASP A 397 -15.66 10.29 29.23
C ASP A 397 -15.49 10.37 30.75
N LEU A 398 -15.19 9.26 31.43
CA LEU A 398 -14.94 9.26 32.88
C LEU A 398 -13.66 10.04 33.24
N ASN A 399 -13.74 10.81 34.33
CA ASN A 399 -12.61 11.56 34.88
C ASN A 399 -12.63 11.53 36.42
N PRO A 400 -11.65 10.87 37.08
CA PRO A 400 -10.56 10.13 36.46
C PRO A 400 -11.07 8.88 35.71
N ALA A 401 -10.34 8.45 34.69
CA ALA A 401 -10.62 7.17 34.05
C ALA A 401 -10.34 6.02 35.04
N PRO A 402 -11.07 4.90 34.96
CA PRO A 402 -10.83 3.77 35.85
C PRO A 402 -9.50 3.09 35.52
N ALA A 403 -8.80 2.61 36.55
CA ALA A 403 -7.54 1.86 36.45
C ALA A 403 -7.81 0.43 35.97
N VAL A 404 -8.19 0.30 34.71
CA VAL A 404 -8.54 -0.98 34.07
C VAL A 404 -7.46 -1.31 33.03
N PRO A 405 -6.71 -2.40 33.22
CA PRO A 405 -5.74 -2.87 32.24
C PRO A 405 -6.45 -3.32 30.96
N MET A 406 -5.71 -3.40 29.85
CA MET A 406 -6.27 -3.74 28.54
C MET A 406 -7.16 -4.99 28.56
N LEU A 407 -6.69 -6.09 29.17
CA LEU A 407 -7.44 -7.35 29.21
C LEU A 407 -8.65 -7.34 30.14
N GLY A 408 -8.77 -6.38 31.06
CA GLY A 408 -9.93 -6.25 31.95
C GLY A 408 -10.15 -7.45 32.88
N ARG A 409 -11.39 -7.66 33.31
CA ARG A 409 -11.80 -8.74 34.21
C ARG A 409 -12.40 -9.90 33.44
N TRP A 410 -11.91 -11.11 33.71
CA TRP A 410 -12.38 -12.33 33.07
C TRP A 410 -13.40 -13.09 33.93
N ALA A 411 -13.94 -14.19 33.39
CA ALA A 411 -14.94 -15.02 34.06
C ALA A 411 -14.45 -15.65 35.37
N ASP A 412 -13.14 -15.75 35.57
CA ASP A 412 -12.52 -16.22 36.82
C ASP A 412 -12.57 -15.18 37.95
N GLY A 413 -13.09 -13.98 37.66
CA GLY A 413 -13.26 -12.88 38.60
C GLY A 413 -12.01 -12.02 38.79
N LYS A 414 -10.89 -12.31 38.12
CA LYS A 414 -9.63 -11.58 38.28
C LYS A 414 -9.48 -10.49 37.22
N LEU A 415 -8.77 -9.43 37.60
CA LEU A 415 -8.33 -8.39 36.67
C LEU A 415 -6.99 -8.83 36.08
N HIS A 416 -6.91 -8.88 34.75
CA HIS A 416 -5.76 -9.36 33.99
C HIS A 416 -4.89 -8.18 33.55
N ASP A 417 -3.68 -8.08 34.08
CA ASP A 417 -2.72 -7.01 33.83
C ASP A 417 -1.57 -7.44 32.90
N GLU A 418 -1.53 -8.70 32.48
CA GLU A 418 -0.56 -9.19 31.53
C GLU A 418 -0.72 -8.54 30.14
N PRO A 419 0.36 -8.46 29.33
CA PRO A 419 0.31 -7.79 28.03
C PRO A 419 -0.70 -8.43 27.07
N MET A 420 -1.51 -7.59 26.43
CA MET A 420 -2.44 -8.00 25.41
C MET A 420 -1.74 -8.12 24.06
N GLU A 421 -1.81 -9.29 23.46
CA GLU A 421 -1.53 -9.49 22.04
C GLU A 421 -2.80 -9.34 21.20
N PHE A 422 -2.74 -8.57 20.11
CA PHE A 422 -3.84 -8.36 19.17
C PHE A 422 -3.34 -8.09 17.74
N GLY A 423 -4.26 -8.11 16.78
CA GLY A 423 -3.97 -7.74 15.40
C GLY A 423 -5.02 -6.81 14.78
N TYR A 424 -4.64 -6.09 13.73
CA TYR A 424 -5.55 -5.25 12.94
C TYR A 424 -5.29 -5.35 11.45
N ASP A 425 -6.36 -5.29 10.66
CA ASP A 425 -6.30 -5.32 9.21
C ASP A 425 -5.89 -3.94 8.65
N LEU A 426 -4.82 -3.91 7.86
CA LEU A 426 -4.28 -2.73 7.20
C LEU A 426 -4.53 -2.75 5.67
N THR A 427 -5.24 -3.75 5.14
CA THR A 427 -5.46 -3.91 3.70
C THR A 427 -6.08 -2.66 3.08
N ASP A 428 -7.13 -2.12 3.71
CA ASP A 428 -7.79 -0.89 3.24
C ASP A 428 -6.88 0.35 3.39
N LEU A 429 -6.00 0.40 4.41
CA LEU A 429 -5.04 1.50 4.59
C LEU A 429 -4.00 1.50 3.45
N CYS A 430 -3.61 0.33 2.99
CA CYS A 430 -2.63 0.13 1.94
C CYS A 430 -3.23 0.18 0.52
N GLU A 431 -4.56 0.26 0.38
CA GLU A 431 -5.22 0.30 -0.93
C GLU A 431 -4.66 1.43 -1.82
N GLY A 432 -4.25 1.06 -3.03
CA GLY A 432 -3.69 1.95 -4.04
C GLY A 432 -2.22 2.35 -3.83
N LEU A 433 -1.50 1.75 -2.87
CA LEU A 433 -0.05 1.92 -2.72
C LEU A 433 0.70 0.89 -3.57
N ASP A 434 1.92 1.25 -4.00
CA ASP A 434 2.82 0.34 -4.72
C ASP A 434 3.56 -0.55 -3.72
N HIS A 435 3.06 -1.77 -3.53
CA HIS A 435 3.56 -2.73 -2.54
C HIS A 435 4.93 -3.33 -2.90
N SER A 436 5.42 -3.11 -4.14
CA SER A 436 6.78 -3.48 -4.54
C SER A 436 7.85 -2.51 -3.99
N LYS A 437 7.43 -1.34 -3.51
CA LYS A 437 8.33 -0.31 -2.98
C LYS A 437 8.34 -0.31 -1.44
N PRO A 438 9.43 0.18 -0.82
CA PRO A 438 9.46 0.36 0.62
C PRO A 438 8.33 1.29 1.09
N LEU A 439 7.60 0.86 2.10
CA LEU A 439 6.56 1.65 2.76
C LEU A 439 6.92 1.83 4.22
N LYS A 440 6.76 3.05 4.74
CA LYS A 440 7.00 3.32 6.16
C LYS A 440 5.70 3.27 6.93
N PHE A 441 5.65 2.40 7.94
CA PHE A 441 4.52 2.28 8.84
C PHE A 441 4.77 3.00 10.16
N PHE A 442 3.70 3.51 10.75
CA PHE A 442 3.69 4.22 12.03
C PHE A 442 2.59 3.65 12.91
N PHE A 443 2.93 3.02 14.02
CA PHE A 443 1.99 2.65 15.07
C PHE A 443 2.05 3.71 16.17
N ASN A 444 0.91 4.36 16.44
CA ASN A 444 0.83 5.41 17.45
C ASN A 444 -0.10 4.99 18.59
N VAL A 445 0.40 5.17 19.81
CA VAL A 445 -0.37 5.12 21.04
C VAL A 445 -0.56 6.56 21.53
N ASP A 446 -1.74 7.13 21.28
CA ASP A 446 -2.13 8.42 21.86
C ASP A 446 -2.70 8.18 23.26
N ALA A 447 -1.83 8.24 24.26
CA ALA A 447 -2.14 7.99 25.67
C ALA A 447 -2.70 9.23 26.40
N ARG A 448 -3.32 10.16 25.66
CA ARG A 448 -4.06 11.29 26.24
C ARG A 448 -5.53 10.88 26.39
N THR A 449 -6.21 11.45 27.39
CA THR A 449 -7.67 11.30 27.53
C THR A 449 -8.40 11.72 26.25
N LYS A 450 -9.66 11.31 26.08
CA LYS A 450 -10.48 11.67 24.91
C LYS A 450 -10.61 13.18 24.68
N SER A 451 -10.60 13.96 25.75
CA SER A 451 -10.53 15.44 25.71
C SER A 451 -9.17 16.00 25.29
N LYS A 452 -8.19 15.12 25.06
CA LYS A 452 -6.78 15.39 24.71
C LYS A 452 -6.02 16.19 25.78
N ILE A 453 -6.45 16.11 27.03
CA ILE A 453 -5.85 16.84 28.15
C ILE A 453 -4.82 15.94 28.85
N ALA A 454 -3.53 16.18 28.58
CA ALA A 454 -2.44 15.34 29.06
C ALA A 454 -2.38 15.20 30.60
N SER A 455 -2.65 16.28 31.35
CA SER A 455 -2.60 16.28 32.81
C SER A 455 -3.68 15.42 33.49
N ARG A 456 -4.68 14.96 32.73
CA ARG A 456 -5.74 14.07 33.23
C ARG A 456 -5.44 12.60 33.00
N ALA A 457 -4.50 12.27 32.13
CA ALA A 457 -4.12 10.89 31.86
C ALA A 457 -3.27 10.35 33.01
N LYS A 458 -3.80 9.34 33.70
CA LYS A 458 -3.19 8.68 34.86
C LYS A 458 -2.46 7.39 34.48
N GLY A 459 -2.76 6.84 33.32
CA GLY A 459 -2.25 5.56 32.86
C GLY A 459 -0.77 5.54 32.50
N SER A 460 -0.27 4.32 32.40
CA SER A 460 1.07 3.98 31.93
C SER A 460 1.07 2.52 31.45
N GLY A 461 2.00 2.18 30.57
CA GLY A 461 2.19 0.81 30.10
C GLY A 461 3.43 0.68 29.20
N HIS A 462 3.49 -0.38 28.40
CA HIS A 462 4.64 -0.68 27.55
C HIS A 462 4.23 -1.31 26.23
N ILE A 463 5.07 -1.15 25.22
CA ILE A 463 5.02 -1.89 23.96
C ILE A 463 6.17 -2.90 23.96
N TYR A 464 5.82 -4.18 23.76
CA TYR A 464 6.76 -5.30 23.73
C TYR A 464 7.07 -5.77 22.31
N ASN A 465 6.11 -5.64 21.40
CA ASN A 465 6.31 -5.96 20.00
C ASN A 465 5.32 -5.20 19.11
N VAL A 466 5.79 -4.77 17.94
CA VAL A 466 4.97 -4.28 16.83
C VAL A 466 5.54 -4.88 15.56
N SER A 467 4.70 -5.51 14.75
CA SER A 467 5.13 -6.10 13.48
C SER A 467 4.07 -5.87 12.42
N ILE A 468 4.50 -5.68 11.17
CA ILE A 468 3.62 -5.69 10.00
C ILE A 468 3.72 -7.07 9.38
N ILE A 469 2.58 -7.71 9.11
CA ILE A 469 2.53 -9.02 8.47
C ILE A 469 1.92 -8.87 7.08
N ASP A 470 2.66 -9.34 6.08
CA ASP A 470 2.24 -9.36 4.68
C ASP A 470 1.71 -10.74 4.29
N TYR A 471 0.46 -10.79 3.85
CA TYR A 471 -0.23 -11.99 3.39
C TYR A 471 -0.44 -12.00 1.88
N GLU A 472 -0.01 -10.99 1.12
CA GLU A 472 -0.40 -10.87 -0.28
C GLU A 472 0.02 -12.10 -1.11
N PHE A 473 1.21 -12.65 -0.82
CA PHE A 473 1.82 -13.73 -1.58
C PHE A 473 2.10 -15.01 -0.76
N ASP A 474 2.30 -14.89 0.55
CA ASP A 474 2.37 -16.03 1.47
C ASP A 474 1.05 -16.16 2.25
N LYS A 475 0.49 -17.36 2.30
CA LYS A 475 -0.75 -17.63 3.05
C LYS A 475 -0.53 -17.66 4.55
N ASP A 476 0.68 -18.02 4.99
CA ASP A 476 1.07 -18.07 6.39
C ASP A 476 1.59 -16.69 6.86
N GLY A 477 1.94 -15.82 5.91
CA GLY A 477 2.29 -14.42 6.13
C GLY A 477 3.77 -14.20 6.45
N VAL A 478 4.31 -13.07 5.99
CA VAL A 478 5.70 -12.65 6.26
C VAL A 478 5.69 -11.55 7.32
N GLU A 479 6.15 -11.88 8.52
CA GLU A 479 6.23 -10.95 9.65
C GLU A 479 7.50 -10.07 9.56
N THR A 480 7.31 -8.75 9.53
CA THR A 480 8.37 -7.74 9.59
C THR A 480 8.27 -6.99 10.92
N PRO A 481 9.14 -7.29 11.91
CA PRO A 481 9.20 -6.56 13.17
C PRO A 481 9.62 -5.10 12.98
N LEU A 482 8.98 -4.19 13.70
CA LEU A 482 9.38 -2.78 13.76
C LEU A 482 10.33 -2.57 14.94
N GLU A 483 11.41 -1.83 14.71
CA GLU A 483 12.41 -1.54 15.75
C GLU A 483 11.80 -0.72 16.89
N LEU A 484 11.90 -1.25 18.11
CA LEU A 484 11.59 -0.53 19.34
C LEU A 484 12.84 0.20 19.80
N LYS A 485 12.81 1.53 19.80
CA LYS A 485 13.94 2.39 20.21
C LYS A 485 14.10 2.39 21.74
N SER A 486 14.50 1.27 22.31
CA SER A 486 14.69 1.02 23.75
C SER A 486 15.81 0.00 23.99
N ASP A 487 16.66 0.24 24.99
CA ASP A 487 17.85 -0.58 25.28
C ASP A 487 17.53 -2.02 25.71
N ASP A 488 16.36 -2.26 26.30
CA ASP A 488 15.89 -3.55 26.80
C ASP A 488 14.84 -4.22 25.88
N GLY A 489 14.57 -3.63 24.71
CA GLY A 489 13.54 -4.10 23.78
C GLY A 489 12.10 -3.88 24.26
N VAL A 490 11.87 -3.05 25.28
CA VAL A 490 10.53 -2.70 25.79
C VAL A 490 10.36 -1.18 25.79
N LEU A 491 9.40 -0.68 25.01
CA LEU A 491 9.18 0.75 24.86
C LEU A 491 8.13 1.27 25.86
N PRO A 492 8.45 2.17 26.81
CA PRO A 492 7.49 2.70 27.75
C PRO A 492 6.47 3.63 27.08
N VAL A 493 5.22 3.51 27.51
CA VAL A 493 4.07 4.33 27.09
C VAL A 493 3.57 5.13 28.30
N PRO A 494 4.08 6.34 28.53
CA PRO A 494 3.60 7.20 29.61
C PRO A 494 2.27 7.86 29.25
N GLY A 495 1.38 7.98 30.24
CA GLY A 495 0.15 8.76 30.11
C GLY A 495 0.41 10.22 29.75
N GLY A 496 -0.50 10.78 28.97
CA GLY A 496 -0.49 12.17 28.52
C GLY A 496 0.42 12.44 27.32
N LYS A 497 1.08 11.42 26.76
CA LYS A 497 1.95 11.54 25.59
C LYS A 497 1.45 10.71 24.41
N ILE A 498 1.99 11.00 23.24
CA ILE A 498 1.88 10.13 22.08
C ILE A 498 3.20 9.36 21.98
N THR A 499 3.12 8.04 21.93
CA THR A 499 4.27 7.16 21.69
C THR A 499 4.14 6.59 20.28
N THR A 500 5.18 6.70 19.46
CA THR A 500 5.18 6.24 18.07
C THR A 500 6.28 5.22 17.85
N VAL A 501 5.91 4.05 17.32
CA VAL A 501 6.84 3.08 16.73
C VAL A 501 6.73 3.21 15.23
N SER A 502 7.85 3.26 14.52
CA SER A 502 7.85 3.35 13.06
C SER A 502 8.97 2.52 12.45
N GLY A 503 8.71 1.89 11.33
CA GLY A 503 9.72 1.16 10.58
C GLY A 503 9.37 1.07 9.09
N VAL A 504 10.38 0.79 8.28
CA VAL A 504 10.21 0.58 6.85
C VAL A 504 9.97 -0.90 6.62
N VAL A 505 8.83 -1.23 6.03
CA VAL A 505 8.55 -2.54 5.45
C VAL A 505 8.97 -2.43 4.00
N TYR A 506 10.06 -3.12 3.66
CA TYR A 506 10.54 -3.15 2.28
C TYR A 506 9.54 -3.95 1.44
N GLY A 507 9.13 -3.36 0.31
CA GLY A 507 8.25 -4.03 -0.63
C GLY A 507 8.89 -5.29 -1.23
N GLU A 508 8.07 -6.06 -1.93
CA GLU A 508 8.54 -7.30 -2.57
C GLU A 508 9.77 -7.09 -3.46
N GLN A 509 10.82 -7.87 -3.21
CA GLN A 509 12.00 -7.85 -4.05
C GLN A 509 11.84 -8.83 -5.21
N TYR A 510 11.48 -8.32 -6.39
CA TYR A 510 11.72 -9.01 -7.67
C TYR A 510 13.22 -8.98 -7.93
N THR A 511 13.95 -9.89 -7.29
CA THR A 511 15.41 -9.87 -7.30
C THR A 511 15.93 -10.07 -8.72
N MET A 512 17.04 -9.41 -9.03
CA MET A 512 17.70 -9.55 -10.33
C MET A 512 18.40 -10.91 -10.45
N PRO A 513 18.68 -11.39 -11.68
CA PRO A 513 19.59 -12.51 -11.91
C PRO A 513 20.92 -12.28 -11.18
N ARG A 514 21.52 -13.38 -10.72
CA ARG A 514 22.78 -13.33 -9.95
C ARG A 514 23.94 -13.79 -10.81
N ASN A 515 25.17 -13.45 -10.41
CA ASN A 515 26.40 -14.01 -10.98
C ASN A 515 26.48 -13.96 -12.52
N LEU A 516 26.07 -12.86 -13.15
CA LEU A 516 26.23 -12.68 -14.59
C LEU A 516 27.72 -12.68 -14.95
N GLN A 517 28.10 -13.56 -15.86
CA GLN A 517 29.46 -13.75 -16.33
C GLN A 517 29.48 -13.80 -17.85
N LEU A 518 30.55 -13.26 -18.44
CA LEU A 518 30.85 -13.42 -19.85
C LEU A 518 32.17 -14.17 -20.01
N LYS A 519 32.14 -15.35 -20.65
CA LYS A 519 33.32 -16.17 -20.97
C LYS A 519 33.40 -16.37 -22.48
N GLY A 520 34.35 -15.68 -23.13
CA GLY A 520 34.39 -15.63 -24.60
C GLY A 520 33.13 -14.96 -25.14
N THR A 521 32.35 -15.68 -25.94
CA THR A 521 31.04 -15.24 -26.46
C THR A 521 29.86 -15.78 -25.65
N GLN A 522 30.10 -16.51 -24.56
CA GLN A 522 29.04 -17.14 -23.77
C GLN A 522 28.72 -16.32 -22.52
N LEU A 523 27.51 -15.78 -22.47
CA LEU A 523 26.91 -15.15 -21.31
C LEU A 523 26.23 -16.21 -20.44
N THR A 524 26.47 -16.22 -19.14
CA THR A 524 25.84 -17.15 -18.16
C THR A 524 25.46 -16.42 -16.89
N TRP A 525 24.37 -16.81 -16.24
CA TRP A 525 23.92 -16.22 -14.98
C TRP A 525 23.22 -17.26 -14.10
N ASP A 526 23.03 -16.93 -12.83
CA ASP A 526 22.21 -17.70 -11.92
C ASP A 526 20.80 -17.14 -11.83
N ALA A 527 19.87 -18.00 -11.42
CA ALA A 527 18.52 -17.57 -11.11
C ALA A 527 18.54 -16.49 -10.01
N PRO A 528 17.55 -15.57 -10.02
CA PRO A 528 17.29 -14.67 -8.90
C PRO A 528 17.27 -15.41 -7.57
N GLN A 529 17.50 -14.67 -6.48
CA GLN A 529 17.26 -15.23 -5.16
C GLN A 529 15.78 -15.62 -5.06
N ASN A 530 15.51 -16.75 -4.42
CA ASN A 530 14.15 -17.25 -4.28
C ASN A 530 13.30 -16.22 -3.51
N CYS A 531 12.47 -15.48 -4.23
CA CYS A 531 11.33 -14.71 -3.74
C CYS A 531 10.08 -15.52 -4.14
N GLY A 532 8.93 -15.39 -3.46
CA GLY A 532 7.74 -16.24 -3.69
C GLY A 532 7.14 -16.29 -5.11
N HIS A 533 7.83 -15.72 -6.10
CA HIS A 533 7.50 -15.65 -7.52
C HIS A 533 8.40 -16.57 -8.32
N SER A 534 7.81 -17.31 -9.27
CA SER A 534 8.59 -18.15 -10.18
C SER A 534 9.09 -17.33 -11.37
N VAL A 535 10.36 -17.53 -11.76
CA VAL A 535 10.89 -16.91 -12.99
C VAL A 535 10.27 -17.61 -14.19
N LYS A 536 9.62 -16.83 -15.05
CA LYS A 536 9.06 -17.27 -16.33
C LYS A 536 10.13 -17.34 -17.42
N GLN A 537 10.92 -16.28 -17.57
CA GLN A 537 11.98 -16.18 -18.58
C GLN A 537 13.01 -15.10 -18.20
N TYR A 538 14.06 -14.96 -19.00
CA TYR A 538 15.05 -13.90 -18.90
C TYR A 538 15.04 -13.04 -20.16
N ASN A 539 15.14 -11.72 -20.01
CA ASN A 539 15.39 -10.82 -21.13
C ASN A 539 16.90 -10.52 -21.20
N VAL A 540 17.48 -10.53 -22.41
CA VAL A 540 18.88 -10.16 -22.65
C VAL A 540 18.93 -8.90 -23.51
N TYR A 541 19.81 -7.98 -23.13
CA TYR A 541 19.99 -6.67 -23.77
C TYR A 541 21.43 -6.49 -24.24
N LYS A 542 21.60 -5.74 -25.32
CA LYS A 542 22.89 -5.19 -25.78
C LYS A 542 22.76 -3.67 -25.87
N ASP A 543 23.65 -2.95 -25.21
CA ASP A 543 23.70 -1.49 -25.17
C ASP A 543 22.32 -0.87 -24.82
N GLY A 544 21.62 -1.49 -23.86
CA GLY A 544 20.30 -1.09 -23.39
C GLY A 544 19.11 -1.55 -24.23
N VAL A 545 19.34 -2.10 -25.42
CA VAL A 545 18.30 -2.60 -26.34
C VAL A 545 18.07 -4.10 -26.14
N LYS A 546 16.81 -4.53 -25.98
CA LYS A 546 16.48 -5.96 -25.85
C LYS A 546 16.82 -6.68 -27.16
N ILE A 547 17.67 -7.70 -27.09
CA ILE A 547 18.07 -8.52 -28.25
C ILE A 547 17.42 -9.89 -28.26
N SER A 548 16.97 -10.41 -27.11
CA SER A 548 16.32 -11.71 -26.99
C SER A 548 15.61 -11.90 -25.65
N ASP A 549 14.82 -12.98 -25.57
CA ASP A 549 14.42 -13.62 -24.34
C ASP A 549 14.71 -15.12 -24.38
N THR A 550 14.88 -15.73 -23.20
CA THR A 550 15.25 -17.14 -23.07
C THR A 550 14.82 -17.69 -21.71
N GLU A 551 14.39 -18.95 -21.65
CA GLU A 551 14.18 -19.68 -20.37
C GLU A 551 15.49 -20.26 -19.83
N LYS A 552 16.53 -20.31 -20.67
CA LYS A 552 17.86 -20.79 -20.27
C LYS A 552 18.58 -19.71 -19.49
N ARG A 553 19.52 -20.15 -18.67
CA ARG A 553 20.42 -19.28 -17.87
C ARG A 553 21.73 -18.96 -18.58
N GLU A 554 21.69 -18.99 -19.91
CA GLU A 554 22.84 -18.79 -20.76
C GLU A 554 22.42 -18.24 -22.12
N GLN A 555 23.30 -17.47 -22.76
CA GLN A 555 23.14 -17.03 -24.13
C GLN A 555 24.48 -16.76 -24.81
N THR A 556 24.61 -17.22 -26.06
CA THR A 556 25.72 -16.81 -26.93
C THR A 556 25.45 -15.41 -27.48
N ILE A 557 26.43 -14.52 -27.34
CA ILE A 557 26.37 -13.11 -27.76
C ILE A 557 27.27 -12.86 -28.97
N ASP A 558 26.98 -11.80 -29.74
CA ASP A 558 27.76 -11.42 -30.93
C ASP A 558 28.12 -9.92 -30.94
N GLY A 559 29.39 -9.65 -31.20
CA GLY A 559 29.98 -8.32 -31.20
C GLY A 559 30.23 -7.72 -29.81
N ASN A 560 31.06 -6.69 -29.79
CA ASN A 560 31.43 -5.94 -28.59
C ASN A 560 30.26 -5.08 -28.07
N GLY A 561 30.24 -4.80 -26.77
CA GLY A 561 29.24 -3.93 -26.13
C GLY A 561 28.97 -4.29 -24.67
N ALA A 562 28.03 -3.55 -24.06
CA ALA A 562 27.49 -3.83 -22.72
C ALA A 562 26.28 -4.76 -22.82
N TYR A 563 26.35 -5.93 -22.19
CA TYR A 563 25.27 -6.90 -22.14
C TYR A 563 24.61 -6.90 -20.77
N SER A 564 23.29 -6.97 -20.73
CA SER A 564 22.57 -7.07 -19.45
C SER A 564 21.44 -8.08 -19.49
N VAL A 565 21.10 -8.62 -18.32
CA VAL A 565 20.07 -9.64 -18.15
C VAL A 565 19.13 -9.25 -17.02
N SER A 566 17.82 -9.40 -17.24
CA SER A 566 16.77 -9.33 -16.22
C SER A 566 15.95 -10.62 -16.18
N ALA A 567 15.31 -10.90 -15.05
CA ALA A 567 14.32 -11.97 -14.91
C ALA A 567 12.92 -11.39 -15.11
N VAL A 568 12.07 -12.10 -15.84
CA VAL A 568 10.65 -11.85 -15.95
C VAL A 568 9.92 -12.93 -15.16
N PHE A 569 9.13 -12.52 -14.17
CA PHE A 569 8.42 -13.44 -13.29
C PHE A 569 7.05 -13.85 -13.87
N ASP A 570 6.44 -14.90 -13.33
CA ASP A 570 5.09 -15.38 -13.67
C ASP A 570 4.01 -14.31 -13.54
N SER A 571 4.18 -13.36 -12.63
CA SER A 571 3.36 -12.15 -12.48
C SER A 571 3.47 -11.17 -13.66
N GLY A 572 4.48 -11.33 -14.52
CA GLY A 572 4.77 -10.45 -15.66
C GLY A 572 5.70 -9.28 -15.34
N ILE A 573 6.16 -9.15 -14.10
CA ILE A 573 7.10 -8.11 -13.67
C ILE A 573 8.53 -8.47 -14.09
N GLU A 574 9.27 -7.49 -14.64
CA GLU A 574 10.69 -7.59 -14.96
C GLU A 574 11.53 -7.05 -13.80
N SER A 575 12.54 -7.81 -13.37
CA SER A 575 13.50 -7.39 -12.35
C SER A 575 14.40 -6.25 -12.82
N GLN A 576 15.20 -5.69 -11.91
CA GLN A 576 16.38 -4.93 -12.30
C GLN A 576 17.35 -5.79 -13.14
N ARG A 577 18.24 -5.13 -13.89
CA ARG A 577 19.19 -5.77 -14.79
C ARG A 577 20.57 -5.86 -14.15
N LEU A 578 21.22 -7.00 -14.35
CA LEU A 578 22.65 -7.16 -14.10
C LEU A 578 23.41 -6.96 -15.41
N THR A 579 24.51 -6.22 -15.41
CA THR A 579 25.26 -5.84 -16.63
C THR A 579 26.70 -6.35 -16.59
N VAL A 580 27.22 -6.78 -17.74
CA VAL A 580 28.63 -7.12 -17.98
C VAL A 580 29.04 -6.59 -19.36
N SER A 581 30.25 -6.05 -19.48
CA SER A 581 30.77 -5.56 -20.76
C SER A 581 31.74 -6.57 -21.37
N THR A 582 31.79 -6.63 -22.71
CA THR A 582 32.83 -7.39 -23.41
C THR A 582 34.22 -6.89 -23.06
N PRO A 583 35.24 -7.76 -22.96
CA PRO A 583 36.61 -7.34 -22.68
C PRO A 583 37.11 -6.29 -23.67
N VAL A 584 37.76 -5.24 -23.17
CA VAL A 584 38.40 -4.25 -24.03
C VAL A 584 39.62 -4.90 -24.69
N SER A 585 39.66 -4.90 -26.01
CA SER A 585 40.75 -5.53 -26.77
C SER A 585 42.02 -4.68 -26.75
N VAL A 586 43.18 -5.33 -26.87
CA VAL A 586 44.46 -4.63 -27.10
C VAL A 586 44.48 -4.07 -28.52
N GLN A 587 44.90 -2.83 -28.70
CA GLN A 587 44.98 -2.19 -30.01
C GLN A 587 46.26 -2.63 -30.75
N THR A 588 46.10 -3.44 -31.81
CA THR A 588 47.23 -4.01 -32.56
C THR A 588 47.01 -3.88 -34.08
N PRO A 589 47.78 -3.02 -34.79
CA PRO A 589 48.77 -2.07 -34.29
C PRO A 589 48.12 -0.92 -33.50
N ASN A 590 48.93 -0.17 -32.73
CA ASN A 590 48.45 1.06 -32.08
C ASN A 590 48.13 2.13 -33.15
N VAL A 591 47.02 2.85 -32.94
CA VAL A 591 46.57 3.96 -33.79
C VAL A 591 46.27 5.17 -32.93
N ALA A 592 46.33 6.36 -33.50
CA ALA A 592 46.10 7.62 -32.79
C ALA A 592 45.24 8.56 -33.63
N ALA A 593 44.50 9.44 -32.96
CA ALA A 593 43.59 10.37 -33.61
C ALA A 593 44.29 11.70 -33.87
N LYS A 594 44.56 12.00 -35.15
CA LYS A 594 45.14 13.26 -35.60
C LYS A 594 44.04 14.24 -36.02
N PHE A 595 44.13 15.48 -35.55
CA PHE A 595 43.20 16.56 -35.89
C PHE A 595 43.97 17.74 -36.48
N ASN A 596 43.42 18.34 -37.55
CA ASN A 596 43.94 19.55 -38.20
C ASN A 596 42.93 20.68 -38.00
N ASN A 597 43.13 21.52 -36.98
CA ASN A 597 42.20 22.59 -36.57
C ASN A 597 40.73 22.13 -36.40
N ASN A 598 40.53 20.88 -35.99
CA ASN A 598 39.19 20.27 -35.82
C ASN A 598 38.92 20.02 -34.32
N GLY A 599 37.84 19.33 -33.96
CA GLY A 599 37.47 19.04 -32.58
C GLY A 599 36.59 17.81 -32.45
N PHE A 600 36.23 17.48 -31.23
CA PHE A 600 35.30 16.41 -30.89
C PHE A 600 34.57 16.72 -29.58
N SER A 601 33.40 16.12 -29.39
CA SER A 601 32.59 16.33 -28.18
C SER A 601 32.42 15.00 -27.47
N ILE A 602 32.85 14.91 -26.21
CA ILE A 602 32.57 13.73 -25.37
C ILE A 602 31.18 13.95 -24.76
N PRO A 603 30.15 13.19 -25.17
CA PRO A 603 28.78 13.43 -24.75
C PRO A 603 28.56 12.99 -23.30
N ASP A 604 27.76 13.75 -22.54
CA ASP A 604 27.16 13.35 -21.26
C ASP A 604 28.11 12.96 -20.09
N VAL A 605 29.43 12.93 -20.31
CA VAL A 605 30.42 12.49 -19.31
C VAL A 605 30.42 13.32 -18.03
N PHE A 606 29.92 14.56 -18.11
CA PHE A 606 29.79 15.51 -17.01
C PHE A 606 28.34 15.98 -16.80
N ASN A 607 27.35 15.12 -17.09
CA ASN A 607 25.97 15.35 -16.62
C ASN A 607 25.91 15.41 -15.09
N ASP A 608 26.62 14.50 -14.42
CA ASP A 608 26.85 14.54 -12.98
C ASP A 608 28.00 15.47 -12.60
N SER A 609 28.04 15.84 -11.31
CA SER A 609 29.13 16.63 -10.72
C SER A 609 30.05 15.75 -9.88
N TYR A 610 31.34 15.74 -10.22
CA TYR A 610 32.35 14.93 -9.52
C TYR A 610 33.23 15.80 -8.63
N ASN A 611 33.18 15.57 -7.32
CA ASN A 611 34.07 16.26 -6.37
C ASN A 611 35.54 15.91 -6.61
N ASN A 612 35.82 14.72 -7.12
CA ASN A 612 37.15 14.24 -7.47
C ASN A 612 37.11 13.84 -8.94
N CYS A 613 38.11 14.21 -9.74
CA CYS A 613 38.13 13.88 -11.15
C CYS A 613 39.57 13.86 -11.67
N THR A 614 39.86 13.03 -12.67
CA THR A 614 41.11 13.10 -13.43
C THR A 614 40.81 13.07 -14.91
N ILE A 615 41.38 13.99 -15.68
CA ILE A 615 41.38 13.93 -17.15
C ILE A 615 42.85 13.81 -17.56
N GLU A 616 43.19 12.76 -18.30
CA GLU A 616 44.55 12.54 -18.80
C GLU A 616 44.57 12.08 -20.25
N PHE A 617 45.64 12.39 -20.95
CA PHE A 617 45.85 11.99 -22.34
C PHE A 617 47.31 12.13 -22.74
N TRP A 618 47.70 11.41 -23.79
CA TRP A 618 48.88 11.77 -24.57
C TRP A 618 48.50 12.72 -25.69
N ILE A 619 49.31 13.76 -25.88
CA ILE A 619 49.15 14.74 -26.95
C ILE A 619 50.48 15.00 -27.65
N LYS A 620 50.43 15.10 -28.99
CA LYS A 620 51.53 15.53 -29.86
C LYS A 620 51.08 16.73 -30.69
N PRO A 621 51.30 17.97 -30.22
CA PRO A 621 50.85 19.17 -30.93
C PRO A 621 51.48 19.28 -32.32
N GLN A 622 50.68 19.63 -33.33
CA GLN A 622 51.16 19.98 -34.67
C GLN A 622 51.51 21.47 -34.75
N SER A 623 50.77 22.30 -34.01
CA SER A 623 51.10 23.71 -33.80
C SER A 623 50.79 24.16 -32.37
N LEU A 624 51.43 25.26 -31.96
CA LEU A 624 51.18 25.94 -30.70
C LEU A 624 50.97 27.42 -31.00
N LYS A 625 49.80 27.94 -30.63
CA LYS A 625 49.40 29.34 -30.75
C LYS A 625 48.78 29.76 -29.42
N ASP A 626 48.71 31.06 -29.16
CA ASP A 626 48.02 31.52 -27.96
C ASP A 626 46.55 31.13 -28.04
N TRP A 627 46.07 30.46 -26.98
CA TRP A 627 44.70 29.95 -26.88
C TRP A 627 44.32 28.82 -27.85
N ASN A 628 45.26 28.05 -28.42
CA ASN A 628 44.89 26.85 -29.21
C ASN A 628 44.70 25.60 -28.34
N LEU A 629 44.21 24.49 -28.92
CA LEU A 629 43.97 23.22 -28.22
C LEU A 629 43.00 23.36 -27.03
N GLN A 630 41.91 24.13 -27.22
CA GLN A 630 40.97 24.39 -26.13
C GLN A 630 40.05 23.20 -25.89
N ALA A 631 39.78 22.88 -24.61
CA ALA A 631 38.61 22.08 -24.26
C ALA A 631 37.92 22.60 -23.01
N GLY A 632 36.59 22.50 -22.98
CA GLY A 632 35.75 23.01 -21.90
C GLY A 632 35.47 24.52 -22.02
N ARG A 633 35.09 25.14 -20.90
CA ARG A 633 34.73 26.57 -20.82
C ARG A 633 35.05 27.12 -19.42
N TRP A 634 35.64 28.31 -19.36
CA TRP A 634 35.87 29.02 -18.10
C TRP A 634 34.58 29.29 -17.33
N GLY A 635 34.68 29.27 -16.00
CA GLY A 635 33.54 29.28 -15.07
C GLY A 635 33.06 27.87 -14.70
N GLN A 636 33.50 26.84 -15.44
CA GLN A 636 33.28 25.43 -15.13
C GLN A 636 34.64 24.74 -15.07
N PHE A 637 35.14 24.26 -16.19
CA PHE A 637 36.46 23.67 -16.32
C PHE A 637 36.96 23.91 -17.74
N MET A 638 38.23 24.28 -17.89
CA MET A 638 38.82 24.48 -19.20
C MET A 638 40.32 24.20 -19.19
N PHE A 639 40.83 23.79 -20.35
CA PHE A 639 42.25 23.86 -20.64
C PHE A 639 42.53 24.41 -22.05
N HIS A 640 43.75 24.91 -22.26
CA HIS A 640 44.27 25.35 -23.55
C HIS A 640 45.81 25.35 -23.55
N ALA A 641 46.40 25.44 -24.75
CA ALA A 641 47.83 25.67 -24.96
C ALA A 641 48.11 27.10 -25.41
N ASN A 642 49.37 27.53 -25.26
CA ASN A 642 49.84 28.85 -25.67
C ASN A 642 51.05 28.73 -26.60
N GLY A 643 51.37 29.80 -27.35
CA GLY A 643 52.44 29.81 -28.35
C GLY A 643 53.83 29.51 -27.77
N ASN A 644 54.04 29.78 -26.49
CA ASN A 644 55.28 29.46 -25.77
C ASN A 644 55.33 28.01 -25.23
N GLY A 645 54.32 27.18 -25.50
CA GLY A 645 54.22 25.80 -25.01
C GLY A 645 53.65 25.66 -23.59
N THR A 646 53.17 26.74 -22.97
CA THR A 646 52.48 26.67 -21.68
C THR A 646 51.11 26.01 -21.84
N PHE A 647 50.89 24.92 -21.09
CA PHE A 647 49.58 24.31 -20.95
C PHE A 647 48.87 24.90 -19.73
N THR A 648 47.67 25.43 -19.92
CA THR A 648 46.92 26.10 -18.87
C THR A 648 45.61 25.38 -18.65
N ALA A 649 45.29 25.02 -17.39
CA ALA A 649 44.06 24.32 -17.06
C ALA A 649 43.51 24.69 -15.68
N GLY A 650 42.19 24.72 -15.52
CA GLY A 650 41.55 24.98 -14.23
C GLY A 650 40.08 25.35 -14.36
N TRP A 651 39.57 26.12 -13.38
CA TRP A 651 38.16 26.52 -13.35
C TRP A 651 37.89 27.92 -13.92
N ASP A 652 38.81 28.88 -13.78
CA ASP A 652 38.52 30.28 -14.10
C ASP A 652 39.67 31.08 -14.76
N ALA A 653 39.27 31.97 -15.68
CA ALA A 653 40.12 32.89 -16.42
C ALA A 653 40.42 34.20 -15.66
N VAL A 654 39.57 34.63 -14.73
CA VAL A 654 39.72 35.95 -14.09
C VAL A 654 40.33 35.84 -12.69
N GLY A 655 39.99 34.82 -11.90
CA GLY A 655 40.43 34.69 -10.50
C GLY A 655 41.68 33.84 -10.22
N GLU A 656 42.53 33.59 -11.23
CA GLU A 656 43.72 32.72 -11.15
C GLU A 656 43.45 31.31 -10.61
N LYS A 657 42.22 30.78 -10.74
CA LYS A 657 41.86 29.41 -10.34
C LYS A 657 42.24 28.39 -11.40
N ARG A 658 43.49 28.48 -11.85
CA ARG A 658 44.09 27.65 -12.90
C ARG A 658 45.58 27.47 -12.67
N VAL A 659 46.14 26.42 -13.24
CA VAL A 659 47.56 26.12 -13.25
C VAL A 659 48.13 26.48 -14.62
N HIS A 660 49.31 27.09 -14.62
CA HIS A 660 50.11 27.34 -15.81
C HIS A 660 51.34 26.41 -15.80
N ALA A 661 51.30 25.34 -16.59
CA ALA A 661 52.43 24.44 -16.76
C ALA A 661 53.34 24.98 -17.88
N GLU A 662 54.26 25.88 -17.51
CA GLU A 662 55.15 26.56 -18.44
C GLU A 662 56.03 25.58 -19.24
N GLY A 663 56.06 25.76 -20.57
CA GLY A 663 56.87 24.93 -21.47
C GLY A 663 56.51 23.44 -21.48
N ALA A 664 55.31 23.07 -21.03
CA ALA A 664 54.83 21.69 -20.95
C ALA A 664 54.81 21.01 -22.33
N LEU A 665 54.34 21.71 -23.36
CA LEU A 665 54.09 21.18 -24.69
C LEU A 665 55.19 21.57 -25.68
N LYS A 666 55.52 20.65 -26.59
CA LYS A 666 56.45 20.90 -27.71
C LYS A 666 55.86 20.37 -29.01
N VAL A 667 55.90 21.18 -30.07
CA VAL A 667 55.46 20.77 -31.41
C VAL A 667 56.18 19.51 -31.85
N GLY A 668 55.43 18.54 -32.38
CA GLY A 668 55.94 17.28 -32.90
C GLY A 668 56.43 16.29 -31.83
N ARG A 669 56.21 16.55 -30.54
CA ARG A 669 56.63 15.66 -29.44
C ARG A 669 55.44 15.21 -28.60
N TRP A 670 55.41 13.92 -28.27
CA TRP A 670 54.46 13.37 -27.31
C TRP A 670 54.73 13.90 -25.90
N ASN A 671 53.68 14.40 -25.27
CA ASN A 671 53.63 14.77 -23.86
C ASN A 671 52.43 14.10 -23.20
N HIS A 672 52.61 13.54 -22.01
CA HIS A 672 51.49 13.09 -21.18
C HIS A 672 51.02 14.24 -20.31
N ILE A 673 49.71 14.50 -20.31
CA ILE A 673 49.07 15.50 -19.46
C ILE A 673 48.08 14.79 -18.56
N ALA A 674 48.11 15.08 -17.25
CA ALA A 674 47.05 14.68 -16.33
C ALA A 674 46.61 15.86 -15.46
N MET A 675 45.32 16.15 -15.50
CA MET A 675 44.64 17.19 -14.72
C MET A 675 43.85 16.51 -13.61
N VAL A 676 44.25 16.73 -12.36
CA VAL A 676 43.72 16.00 -11.18
C VAL A 676 43.02 16.98 -10.25
N VAL A 677 41.72 16.77 -10.06
CA VAL A 677 40.87 17.48 -9.10
C VAL A 677 40.61 16.61 -7.90
N ASN A 678 40.90 17.14 -6.71
CA ASN A 678 40.53 16.58 -5.41
C ASN A 678 39.79 17.64 -4.60
N LYS A 679 38.46 17.61 -4.67
CA LYS A 679 37.57 18.66 -4.15
C LYS A 679 37.99 20.03 -4.69
N SER A 680 38.44 20.92 -3.83
CA SER A 680 38.91 22.26 -4.18
C SER A 680 40.40 22.32 -4.55
N SER A 681 41.11 21.19 -4.69
CA SER A 681 42.50 21.18 -5.18
C SER A 681 42.55 20.77 -6.64
N PHE A 682 43.25 21.54 -7.48
CA PHE A 682 43.49 21.22 -8.89
C PHE A 682 44.99 21.13 -9.15
N ASN A 683 45.45 20.03 -9.73
CA ASN A 683 46.86 19.74 -9.98
C ASN A 683 47.07 19.36 -11.44
N VAL A 684 48.19 19.80 -12.03
CA VAL A 684 48.61 19.38 -13.38
C VAL A 684 49.91 18.61 -13.29
N TYR A 685 49.94 17.44 -13.92
CA TYR A 685 51.12 16.62 -14.12
C TYR A 685 51.46 16.58 -15.61
N VAL A 686 52.75 16.69 -15.92
CA VAL A 686 53.29 16.57 -17.28
C VAL A 686 54.38 15.52 -17.27
N ASP A 687 54.25 14.50 -18.12
CA ASP A 687 55.15 13.34 -18.18
C ASP A 687 55.34 12.68 -16.78
N GLY A 688 54.25 12.62 -16.00
CA GLY A 688 54.23 12.07 -14.64
C GLY A 688 54.86 12.95 -13.53
N MET A 689 55.33 14.15 -13.88
CA MET A 689 55.91 15.12 -12.95
C MET A 689 54.92 16.25 -12.64
N GLY A 690 54.75 16.61 -11.36
CA GLY A 690 53.88 17.72 -10.97
C GLY A 690 54.42 19.05 -11.52
N ARG A 691 53.58 19.84 -12.17
CA ARG A 691 53.92 21.14 -12.76
C ARG A 691 53.25 22.33 -12.08
N GLY A 692 52.25 22.09 -11.25
CA GLY A 692 51.64 23.12 -10.42
C GLY A 692 50.33 22.66 -9.80
N SER A 693 49.87 23.45 -8.85
CA SER A 693 48.61 23.23 -8.14
C SER A 693 47.94 24.55 -7.82
N VAL A 694 46.61 24.58 -7.82
CA VAL A 694 45.82 25.71 -7.35
C VAL A 694 44.72 25.25 -6.40
N SER A 695 44.42 26.09 -5.41
CA SER A 695 43.31 25.89 -4.49
C SER A 695 42.11 26.75 -4.92
N GLY A 696 40.98 26.10 -5.12
CA GLY A 696 39.69 26.68 -5.39
C GLY A 696 38.98 27.20 -4.13
N SER A 697 37.67 27.35 -4.24
CA SER A 697 36.73 27.84 -3.21
C SER A 697 35.48 26.93 -3.24
N PRO A 698 34.45 27.15 -2.40
CA PRO A 698 33.21 26.38 -2.51
C PRO A 698 32.55 26.44 -3.90
N SER A 699 32.77 27.52 -4.66
CA SER A 699 32.30 27.67 -6.05
C SER A 699 33.25 27.08 -7.10
N PHE A 700 34.45 26.64 -6.71
CA PHE A 700 35.46 26.04 -7.56
C PHE A 700 35.99 24.77 -6.91
N SER A 701 35.15 23.74 -6.93
CA SER A 701 35.40 22.43 -6.35
C SER A 701 34.80 21.37 -7.27
N GLY A 702 35.56 20.33 -7.57
CA GLY A 702 35.12 19.29 -8.50
C GLY A 702 35.00 19.75 -9.96
N ILE A 703 34.48 18.87 -10.82
CA ILE A 703 34.17 19.14 -12.23
C ILE A 703 32.84 18.44 -12.54
N GLY A 704 31.90 19.14 -13.16
CA GLY A 704 30.72 18.53 -13.79
C GLY A 704 29.46 19.39 -13.74
N GLY A 705 28.31 18.78 -14.03
CA GLY A 705 27.01 19.46 -14.11
C GLY A 705 26.81 20.30 -15.39
N PHE A 706 27.61 20.06 -16.43
CA PHE A 706 27.58 20.79 -17.70
C PHE A 706 27.41 19.93 -18.95
N GLY A 707 27.23 18.62 -18.76
CA GLY A 707 26.98 17.66 -19.84
C GLY A 707 28.25 17.30 -20.60
N ASN A 708 28.43 17.88 -21.79
CA ASN A 708 29.48 17.45 -22.72
C ASN A 708 30.82 18.12 -22.42
N LEU A 709 31.92 17.36 -22.55
CA LEU A 709 33.26 17.93 -22.65
C LEU A 709 33.62 18.17 -24.11
N ASN A 710 33.63 19.45 -24.51
CA ASN A 710 33.91 19.85 -25.89
C ASN A 710 35.39 20.17 -26.08
N PHE A 711 36.07 19.43 -26.95
CA PHE A 711 37.35 19.81 -27.55
C PHE A 711 37.03 20.66 -28.78
N TRP A 712 37.46 21.92 -28.75
CA TRP A 712 37.03 22.92 -29.72
C TRP A 712 37.60 22.64 -31.11
N SER A 713 36.94 23.17 -32.14
CA SER A 713 37.33 23.15 -33.54
C SER A 713 37.47 24.57 -34.09
N GLY A 714 38.38 24.80 -35.05
CA GLY A 714 38.63 26.11 -35.67
C GLY A 714 40.13 26.43 -35.76
N GLU A 715 40.51 27.37 -36.63
CA GLU A 715 41.92 27.70 -36.89
C GLU A 715 42.66 28.33 -35.70
N ASP A 716 41.92 29.01 -34.81
CA ASP A 716 42.47 29.76 -33.69
C ASP A 716 42.51 28.95 -32.39
N ASN A 717 41.45 28.19 -32.11
CA ASN A 717 41.22 27.52 -30.83
C ASN A 717 41.09 25.99 -30.94
N GLY A 718 41.04 25.47 -32.16
CA GLY A 718 40.79 24.07 -32.42
C GLY A 718 41.94 23.15 -32.05
N GLN A 719 41.69 21.85 -32.17
CA GLN A 719 42.69 20.81 -32.03
C GLN A 719 43.54 20.73 -33.30
N ASP A 720 44.81 21.06 -33.17
CA ASP A 720 45.84 20.83 -34.16
C ASP A 720 46.94 19.95 -33.54
N ALA A 721 46.60 18.69 -33.30
CA ALA A 721 47.39 17.74 -32.51
C ALA A 721 47.02 16.30 -32.83
N VAL A 722 47.90 15.37 -32.44
CA VAL A 722 47.59 13.93 -32.35
C VAL A 722 47.29 13.58 -30.89
N TYR A 723 46.22 12.83 -30.66
CA TYR A 723 45.82 12.31 -29.35
C TYR A 723 45.87 10.79 -29.31
N ASP A 724 46.27 10.26 -28.16
CA ASP A 724 46.28 8.84 -27.85
C ASP A 724 45.96 8.68 -26.34
N GLU A 725 45.37 7.56 -25.96
CA GLU A 725 45.04 7.21 -24.57
C GLU A 725 44.31 8.32 -23.77
N ILE A 726 43.23 8.89 -24.32
CA ILE A 726 42.39 9.87 -23.59
C ILE A 726 41.56 9.12 -22.55
N ARG A 727 41.71 9.50 -21.27
CA ARG A 727 41.04 8.84 -20.14
C ARG A 727 40.42 9.87 -19.21
N ILE A 728 39.18 9.61 -18.78
CA ILE A 728 38.47 10.42 -17.80
C ILE A 728 38.10 9.54 -16.61
N TRP A 729 38.31 10.06 -15.41
CA TRP A 729 38.11 9.35 -14.16
C TRP A 729 37.23 10.13 -13.19
N ASP A 730 36.37 9.44 -12.44
CA ASP A 730 35.58 9.99 -11.32
C ASP A 730 36.35 10.05 -9.98
N LYS A 731 37.67 9.80 -10.04
CA LYS A 731 38.59 9.81 -8.90
C LYS A 731 39.78 10.73 -9.15
N SER A 732 40.37 11.20 -8.05
CA SER A 732 41.68 11.85 -8.09
C SER A 732 42.77 10.79 -8.19
N ARG A 733 43.41 10.64 -9.36
CA ARG A 733 44.56 9.73 -9.49
C ARG A 733 45.77 10.32 -8.80
N THR A 734 46.44 9.50 -8.02
CA THR A 734 47.70 9.84 -7.38
C THR A 734 48.82 9.90 -8.42
N ARG A 735 49.89 10.65 -8.12
CA ARG A 735 51.09 10.65 -8.96
C ARG A 735 51.66 9.25 -9.19
N TYR A 736 51.56 8.38 -8.18
CA TYR A 736 52.02 6.99 -8.29
C TYR A 736 51.20 6.21 -9.33
N GLU A 737 49.87 6.26 -9.26
CA GLU A 737 48.98 5.60 -10.23
C GLU A 737 49.24 6.12 -11.66
N ILE A 738 49.40 7.44 -11.82
CA ILE A 738 49.73 8.05 -13.12
C ILE A 738 51.05 7.50 -13.66
N LEU A 739 52.14 7.54 -12.87
CA LEU A 739 53.46 7.09 -13.32
C LEU A 739 53.48 5.61 -13.73
N GLN A 740 52.73 4.75 -13.03
CA GLN A 740 52.71 3.32 -13.32
C GLN A 740 51.89 2.95 -14.56
N ALA A 741 50.94 3.79 -14.96
CA ALA A 741 49.97 3.45 -16.01
C ALA A 741 49.96 4.41 -17.21
N MET A 742 50.69 5.52 -17.18
CA MET A 742 50.70 6.48 -18.30
C MET A 742 51.28 5.87 -19.59
N ASN A 743 52.14 4.84 -19.50
CA ASN A 743 52.66 4.12 -20.68
C ASN A 743 52.05 2.72 -20.83
N THR A 744 50.84 2.50 -20.33
CA THR A 744 50.16 1.21 -20.37
C THR A 744 48.76 1.38 -20.93
N GLU A 745 48.42 0.63 -21.97
CA GLU A 745 47.06 0.55 -22.49
C GLU A 745 46.23 -0.36 -21.59
N PHE A 746 45.03 0.08 -21.19
CA PHE A 746 44.12 -0.77 -20.43
C PHE A 746 43.33 -1.69 -21.35
N SER A 747 43.25 -2.96 -20.99
CA SER A 747 42.58 -3.99 -21.77
C SER A 747 42.14 -5.14 -20.86
N GLY A 748 41.31 -6.03 -21.39
CA GLY A 748 40.75 -7.16 -20.67
C GLY A 748 39.38 -6.88 -20.05
N SER A 749 38.95 -7.79 -19.18
CA SER A 749 37.61 -7.79 -18.58
C SER A 749 37.47 -6.93 -17.34
N VAL A 750 38.60 -6.54 -16.73
CA VAL A 750 38.64 -5.66 -15.55
C VAL A 750 39.40 -4.42 -15.93
N LEU A 751 38.69 -3.32 -16.04
CA LEU A 751 39.28 -2.00 -16.21
C LEU A 751 39.53 -1.36 -14.84
N PRO A 752 40.50 -0.45 -14.74
CA PRO A 752 40.76 0.30 -13.53
C PRO A 752 39.51 0.99 -12.95
N GLN A 753 39.43 1.01 -11.62
CA GLN A 753 38.27 1.58 -10.93
C GLN A 753 38.18 3.09 -11.12
N GLY A 754 36.96 3.55 -11.41
CA GLY A 754 36.66 4.97 -11.60
C GLY A 754 36.96 5.49 -13.00
N LEU A 755 37.35 4.64 -13.97
CA LEU A 755 37.50 5.03 -15.38
C LEU A 755 36.12 5.14 -16.02
N ILE A 756 35.72 6.35 -16.42
CA ILE A 756 34.38 6.64 -16.95
C ILE A 756 34.34 6.90 -18.45
N ALA A 757 35.47 7.26 -19.08
CA ALA A 757 35.61 7.33 -20.54
C ALA A 757 37.05 6.96 -20.94
N TYR A 758 37.23 6.22 -22.03
CA TYR A 758 38.55 5.79 -22.49
C TYR A 758 38.63 5.63 -24.01
N TYR A 759 39.45 6.46 -24.65
CA TYR A 759 39.69 6.47 -26.09
C TYR A 759 41.13 6.08 -26.39
N LYS A 760 41.31 5.04 -27.19
CA LYS A 760 42.61 4.53 -27.62
C LYS A 760 43.08 5.14 -28.95
N GLY A 761 42.36 6.13 -29.45
CA GLY A 761 42.72 6.87 -30.67
C GLY A 761 42.16 6.30 -31.98
N ASP A 762 41.41 5.20 -31.94
CA ASP A 762 40.68 4.67 -33.09
C ASP A 762 39.41 5.47 -33.42
N VAL A 763 39.09 5.52 -34.70
CA VAL A 763 37.92 6.23 -35.23
C VAL A 763 36.93 5.23 -35.81
N ILE A 764 35.70 5.26 -35.30
CA ILE A 764 34.60 4.43 -35.80
C ILE A 764 33.59 5.27 -36.59
N SER A 765 32.79 4.61 -37.42
CA SER A 765 31.67 5.23 -38.13
C SER A 765 30.34 4.80 -37.52
N ILE A 766 29.52 5.77 -37.12
CA ILE A 766 28.14 5.56 -36.67
C ILE A 766 27.24 6.40 -37.57
N ASP A 767 26.30 5.75 -38.27
CA ASP A 767 25.42 6.37 -39.27
C ASP A 767 26.17 7.23 -40.31
N GLY A 768 27.35 6.77 -40.75
CA GLY A 768 28.18 7.45 -41.74
C GLY A 768 28.92 8.68 -41.21
N LYS A 769 28.89 8.95 -39.90
CA LYS A 769 29.64 10.04 -39.25
C LYS A 769 30.81 9.49 -38.43
N PRO A 770 31.94 10.20 -38.36
CA PRO A 770 33.12 9.75 -37.61
C PRO A 770 33.02 10.08 -36.12
N TYR A 771 33.42 9.13 -35.27
CA TYR A 771 33.47 9.25 -33.81
C TYR A 771 34.80 8.71 -33.30
N LEU A 772 35.36 9.34 -32.27
CA LEU A 772 36.34 8.65 -31.43
C LEU A 772 35.61 7.57 -30.62
N HIS A 773 36.16 6.37 -30.66
CA HIS A 773 35.56 5.21 -30.01
C HIS A 773 35.87 5.21 -28.51
N ASP A 774 34.83 5.17 -27.69
CA ASP A 774 34.94 4.98 -26.25
C ASP A 774 34.84 3.49 -25.90
N CYS A 775 35.93 2.91 -25.43
CA CYS A 775 36.00 1.48 -25.15
C CYS A 775 35.45 1.07 -23.77
N VAL A 776 35.03 2.01 -22.92
CA VAL A 776 34.19 1.73 -21.75
C VAL A 776 32.68 1.76 -22.07
N GLY A 777 32.32 2.19 -23.28
CA GLY A 777 31.02 1.91 -23.92
C GLY A 777 29.88 2.88 -23.60
N ALA A 778 30.16 4.09 -23.11
CA ALA A 778 29.12 5.05 -22.71
C ALA A 778 29.16 6.39 -23.46
N HIS A 779 30.30 6.76 -24.07
CA HIS A 779 30.55 8.14 -24.51
C HIS A 779 31.25 8.25 -25.88
N ASN A 780 30.87 7.47 -26.91
CA ASN A 780 31.44 7.64 -28.26
C ASN A 780 31.38 9.12 -28.71
N ALA A 781 32.53 9.71 -29.05
CA ALA A 781 32.66 11.16 -29.15
C ALA A 781 32.60 11.63 -30.61
N PRO A 782 31.51 12.31 -31.05
CA PRO A 782 31.41 12.81 -32.43
C PRO A 782 32.54 13.79 -32.74
N ILE A 783 33.19 13.57 -33.89
CA ILE A 783 34.17 14.50 -34.46
C ILE A 783 33.41 15.66 -35.14
N THR A 784 33.78 16.90 -34.81
CA THR A 784 33.00 18.10 -35.16
C THR A 784 32.89 18.33 -36.65
N ASN A 785 34.01 18.31 -37.38
CA ASN A 785 34.03 18.39 -38.83
C ASN A 785 34.29 17.00 -39.44
N PRO A 786 33.33 16.42 -40.19
CA PRO A 786 33.48 15.09 -40.78
C PRO A 786 34.33 15.07 -42.06
N ASP A 787 34.90 16.20 -42.51
CA ASP A 787 35.83 16.23 -43.64
C ASP A 787 37.13 15.48 -43.30
N THR A 788 37.44 14.43 -44.06
CA THR A 788 38.63 13.57 -43.90
C THR A 788 39.96 14.31 -44.07
N LYS A 789 39.96 15.58 -44.49
CA LYS A 789 41.16 16.44 -44.48
C LYS A 789 41.44 17.05 -43.09
N THR A 790 40.44 17.06 -42.22
CA THR A 790 40.48 17.74 -40.92
C THR A 790 40.67 16.79 -39.74
N TYR A 791 40.59 15.48 -39.96
CA TYR A 791 40.99 14.44 -39.02
C TYR A 791 41.53 13.21 -39.77
N GLU A 792 42.35 12.41 -39.10
CA GLU A 792 42.95 11.20 -39.66
C GLU A 792 43.21 10.20 -38.51
N GLU A 793 42.82 8.93 -38.67
CA GLU A 793 43.35 7.84 -37.86
C GLU A 793 44.73 7.48 -38.42
N ILE A 794 45.77 7.61 -37.60
CA ILE A 794 47.16 7.35 -38.02
C ILE A 794 47.75 6.18 -37.25
N ASN A 795 48.68 5.44 -37.88
CA ASN A 795 49.54 4.53 -37.13
C ASN A 795 50.37 5.34 -36.13
N SER A 796 50.21 5.03 -34.85
CA SER A 796 50.88 5.76 -33.77
C SER A 796 52.36 5.37 -33.72
N ASP A 797 53.25 6.34 -33.53
CA ASP A 797 54.68 6.11 -33.25
C ASP A 797 54.94 5.81 -31.76
N LYS A 798 53.89 5.72 -30.94
CA LYS A 798 53.90 5.28 -29.55
C LYS A 798 53.59 3.80 -29.42
N THR A 799 54.31 3.14 -28.52
CA THR A 799 54.03 1.76 -28.09
C THR A 799 53.61 1.76 -26.62
N TRP A 800 52.62 0.92 -26.31
CA TRP A 800 52.06 0.79 -24.96
C TRP A 800 52.45 -0.54 -24.33
N ASN A 801 52.68 -0.54 -23.02
CA ASN A 801 52.69 -1.78 -22.25
C ASN A 801 51.25 -2.31 -22.13
N THR A 802 51.08 -3.61 -21.97
CA THR A 802 49.78 -4.25 -21.70
C THR A 802 49.59 -4.61 -20.22
N GLU A 803 50.59 -4.30 -19.39
CA GLU A 803 50.57 -4.56 -17.95
C GLU A 803 50.92 -3.29 -17.17
N VAL A 804 50.19 -3.02 -16.10
CA VAL A 804 50.52 -1.95 -15.16
C VAL A 804 51.57 -2.47 -14.19
N LYS A 805 52.67 -1.75 -14.01
CA LYS A 805 53.76 -2.11 -13.10
C LYS A 805 53.46 -1.72 -11.64
N GLY A 806 52.32 -2.17 -11.11
CA GLY A 806 51.87 -1.87 -9.74
C GLY A 806 51.93 -3.09 -8.80
N THR A 807 52.13 -2.84 -7.50
CA THR A 807 52.06 -3.89 -6.46
C THR A 807 50.62 -4.12 -6.01
N ILE A 808 50.16 -5.37 -6.02
CA ILE A 808 48.91 -5.79 -5.38
C ILE A 808 49.23 -6.21 -3.95
N SER A 809 48.52 -5.65 -2.97
CA SER A 809 48.71 -5.95 -1.54
C SER A 809 47.41 -5.81 -0.76
N ILE A 810 47.40 -6.31 0.47
CA ILE A 810 46.27 -6.13 1.39
C ILE A 810 46.03 -4.66 1.79
N ASN A 811 47.03 -3.79 1.64
CA ASN A 811 46.91 -2.37 2.00
C ASN A 811 46.22 -1.53 0.93
N ASN A 812 46.21 -1.99 -0.32
CA ASN A 812 45.57 -1.29 -1.45
C ASN A 812 44.45 -2.11 -2.10
N THR A 813 44.09 -3.26 -1.50
CA THR A 813 42.97 -4.09 -1.92
C THR A 813 42.06 -4.34 -0.72
N ARG A 814 40.79 -3.90 -0.79
CA ARG A 814 39.84 -4.02 0.32
C ARG A 814 38.44 -4.34 -0.17
N VAL A 815 37.78 -5.31 0.46
CA VAL A 815 36.33 -5.50 0.36
C VAL A 815 35.66 -4.59 1.39
N THR A 816 34.66 -3.82 0.97
CA THR A 816 33.79 -3.02 1.83
C THR A 816 32.42 -3.68 1.88
N SER A 817 31.91 -3.90 3.09
CA SER A 817 30.59 -4.45 3.35
C SER A 817 29.88 -3.63 4.44
N PRO A 818 28.55 -3.76 4.56
CA PRO A 818 27.83 -3.32 5.76
C PRO A 818 28.42 -4.00 7.01
N ALA A 819 28.41 -3.28 8.14
CA ALA A 819 28.87 -3.81 9.43
C ALA A 819 27.89 -4.85 10.01
N THR A 820 26.61 -4.73 9.68
CA THR A 820 25.54 -5.67 9.99
C THR A 820 24.76 -5.97 8.70
N VAL A 821 24.28 -7.21 8.58
CA VAL A 821 23.43 -7.64 7.46
C VAL A 821 22.11 -8.10 8.07
N GLU A 822 21.02 -7.41 7.73
CA GLU A 822 19.68 -7.74 8.20
C GLU A 822 18.98 -8.68 7.21
N ALA A 823 18.28 -9.69 7.74
CA ALA A 823 17.51 -10.60 6.91
C ALA A 823 16.45 -9.82 6.09
N GLY A 824 16.37 -10.07 4.78
CA GLY A 824 15.44 -9.40 3.88
C GLY A 824 15.91 -8.04 3.33
N GLN A 825 17.06 -7.51 3.77
CA GLN A 825 17.66 -6.30 3.20
C GLN A 825 18.81 -6.66 2.23
N PRO A 826 18.88 -6.07 1.02
CA PRO A 826 20.02 -6.26 0.14
C PRO A 826 21.26 -5.62 0.77
N ALA A 827 22.34 -6.38 0.89
CA ALA A 827 23.65 -5.87 1.31
C ALA A 827 24.55 -5.61 0.10
N LEU A 828 25.07 -4.40 -0.03
CA LEU A 828 26.01 -4.05 -1.10
C LEU A 828 27.45 -4.33 -0.64
N PHE A 829 28.13 -5.21 -1.36
CA PHE A 829 29.57 -5.42 -1.22
C PHE A 829 30.30 -4.71 -2.36
N SER A 830 31.41 -4.05 -2.06
CA SER A 830 32.28 -3.44 -3.07
C SER A 830 33.74 -3.81 -2.84
N VAL A 831 34.56 -3.80 -3.88
CA VAL A 831 36.01 -3.92 -3.77
C VAL A 831 36.64 -2.58 -4.13
N THR A 832 37.72 -2.24 -3.45
CA THR A 832 38.70 -1.25 -3.87
C THR A 832 39.98 -1.99 -4.22
N CYS A 833 40.56 -1.77 -5.40
CA CYS A 833 41.77 -2.44 -5.85
C CYS A 833 42.66 -1.55 -6.74
N PRO A 834 43.99 -1.80 -6.82
CA PRO A 834 44.88 -1.01 -7.67
C PRO A 834 44.73 -1.37 -9.16
N ASP A 835 45.19 -0.47 -10.05
CA ASP A 835 45.11 -0.62 -11.52
C ASP A 835 45.85 -1.87 -12.08
N ALA A 836 46.68 -2.53 -11.26
CA ALA A 836 47.39 -3.76 -11.62
C ALA A 836 46.49 -5.01 -11.61
N VAL A 837 45.28 -4.93 -11.07
CA VAL A 837 44.34 -6.06 -11.01
C VAL A 837 43.71 -6.31 -12.39
N LYS A 838 43.92 -7.50 -12.94
CA LYS A 838 43.37 -7.92 -14.25
C LYS A 838 42.12 -8.80 -14.15
N HIS A 839 41.90 -9.41 -12.98
CA HIS A 839 40.79 -10.33 -12.73
C HIS A 839 40.31 -10.17 -11.28
N LEU A 840 39.00 -10.20 -11.08
CA LEU A 840 38.36 -10.30 -9.77
C LEU A 840 37.49 -11.54 -9.76
N THR A 841 37.56 -12.32 -8.68
CA THR A 841 36.72 -13.50 -8.45
C THR A 841 36.08 -13.35 -7.08
N TRP A 842 34.78 -13.57 -7.02
CA TRP A 842 34.00 -13.53 -5.80
C TRP A 842 33.27 -14.85 -5.66
N ASP A 843 33.44 -15.48 -4.50
CA ASP A 843 32.64 -16.63 -4.09
C ASP A 843 31.72 -16.14 -2.97
N ALA A 844 30.45 -15.93 -3.29
CA ALA A 844 29.42 -15.69 -2.29
C ALA A 844 28.79 -17.04 -1.90
N PRO A 845 28.63 -17.36 -0.60
CA PRO A 845 28.02 -18.59 -0.14
C PRO A 845 26.53 -18.72 -0.51
#